data_AF-A0A4R0R388-F1
#
_entry.id   AF-A0A4R0R388-F1
#
_cell.length_a   1.000
_cell.length_b   1.000
_cell.length_c   1.000
_cell.angle_alpha   90.00
_cell.angle_beta   90.00
_cell.angle_gamma   90.00
#
_symmetry.space_group_name_H-M   'P 1'
#
loop_
_entity.id
_entity.type
_entity.pdbx_description
1 polymer ?
#
loop_
_entity_poly.entity_id
_entity_poly.type
_entity_poly.pdbx_seq_one_letter_code
_entity_poly.pdbx_strand_id
1 'polypeptide(L)'
;MGVLRSSVVAIALSSILLVAANNSGSIDRHAVVSRYNPTRNASSQSTPVQVGNGGFAFGADVTGLQTFLPYATLSSWGWKNDSLPAGKTQTDIDNYEGAQWPSHGRDVQYMFDGEPTMLQWMIANPNRVNLGQVGLLFSDGKGNAVNVAETDLAEVEQDLDLWTGTISSSFVYQGKKVTVKTTSAQSSDAIGVTVTSPLVESGHLGIFLDFPWNDGSQKFAAPFVGVFNQTSNHTTTLRNGRGLGRNVQAEISHTQVNSTFLTSVGGDGFAISRVSPSAHRYNILASNHRSSSFSVTVAFSAARLKSIPQPVDVANESKSVWTKFWSSTGFIDVHTGSTDTRADELQRRIVLSRYWLRVNEAGDTPPQESGLVNNGWYGKFHMEMVFWHLAHWALWNNWELLDRSIDVYSRFLQTSLQRAQVQEGFASGARWSKMTDPTGRSAPGEINELLIWQQPHPLIFAQYDYRAHKSRATLNKWKDVVRETANFMASFAWFNQSSGFYDLGPTMYTVAEDTNPNITRNAAFELSYWRFGLDLAGEWFKNLGEKAPSAWKQVTDKLAPLPVENGLYAVYEGIEPDFWTDPTYINDHPSLAGLHGWLPLTANVSLDIAKATADKAFTSWNISNCWGWDFPMLAMSAARNGETDQAVDWLLHPLFEFDDIGMPVGGVRVPTPYFPGSSALLYAVAMMAEGWDGSNTTAPGFPSKSKGWNVRAEGISKAL
;
A
#
# COMPACT_ATOMS: atom_id res chain seq x y z
N MET A 1 -5.48 -82.72 43.26
CA MET A 1 -6.51 -83.23 42.33
C MET A 1 -7.46 -82.07 42.09
N GLY A 2 -7.34 -81.31 40.99
CA GLY A 2 -8.02 -81.60 39.72
C GLY A 2 -9.48 -81.11 39.80
N VAL A 3 -10.11 -80.39 38.88
CA VAL A 3 -9.85 -80.04 37.48
C VAL A 3 -10.80 -78.87 37.12
N LEU A 4 -10.25 -77.93 36.34
CA LEU A 4 -10.80 -77.02 35.32
C LEU A 4 -12.31 -76.70 35.13
N ARG A 5 -12.50 -75.38 34.91
CA ARG A 5 -13.28 -74.65 33.87
C ARG A 5 -14.81 -74.56 34.00
N SER A 6 -15.33 -73.33 34.02
CA SER A 6 -15.77 -72.63 32.79
C SER A 6 -16.16 -71.15 33.05
N SER A 7 -15.85 -70.33 32.05
CA SER A 7 -15.90 -68.86 31.97
C SER A 7 -17.31 -68.29 31.81
N VAL A 8 -17.56 -67.08 32.33
CA VAL A 8 -18.19 -65.93 31.62
C VAL A 8 -17.71 -64.64 32.31
N VAL A 9 -16.97 -63.79 31.60
CA VAL A 9 -16.63 -62.41 32.00
C VAL A 9 -17.57 -61.48 31.24
N ALA A 10 -18.37 -60.70 31.97
CA ALA A 10 -19.22 -59.66 31.42
C ALA A 10 -18.38 -58.41 31.11
N ILE A 11 -18.49 -57.92 29.87
CA ILE A 11 -17.87 -56.68 29.40
C ILE A 11 -18.75 -55.51 29.85
N ALA A 12 -18.19 -54.61 30.68
CA ALA A 12 -18.78 -53.30 30.96
C ALA A 12 -18.16 -52.27 30.01
N LEU A 13 -18.97 -51.73 29.08
CA LEU A 13 -18.61 -50.56 28.29
C LEU A 13 -18.69 -49.30 29.16
N SER A 14 -17.54 -48.68 29.40
CA SER A 14 -17.46 -47.31 29.93
C SER A 14 -17.35 -46.34 28.76
N SER A 15 -18.43 -45.64 28.46
CA SER A 15 -18.50 -44.57 27.49
C SER A 15 -17.76 -43.33 28.01
N ILE A 16 -16.58 -43.05 27.47
CA ILE A 16 -15.89 -41.77 27.67
C ILE A 16 -16.57 -40.74 26.77
N LEU A 17 -17.46 -39.94 27.33
CA LEU A 17 -17.91 -38.68 26.74
C LEU A 17 -16.75 -37.68 26.83
N LEU A 18 -16.02 -37.52 25.74
CA LEU A 18 -15.20 -36.32 25.52
C LEU A 18 -16.17 -35.15 25.33
N VAL A 19 -16.41 -34.41 26.41
CA VAL A 19 -16.98 -33.07 26.31
C VAL A 19 -15.88 -32.20 25.70
N ALA A 20 -15.97 -31.95 24.39
CA ALA A 20 -15.23 -30.88 23.75
C ALA A 20 -15.66 -29.57 24.42
N ALA A 21 -14.82 -29.05 25.32
CA ALA A 21 -14.96 -27.71 25.82
C ALA A 21 -14.80 -26.77 24.62
N ASN A 22 -15.92 -26.24 24.12
CA ASN A 22 -15.93 -25.08 23.25
C ASN A 22 -15.33 -23.93 24.05
N ASN A 23 -14.01 -23.75 23.94
CA ASN A 23 -13.33 -22.62 24.53
C ASN A 23 -13.67 -21.40 23.67
N SER A 24 -14.74 -20.69 24.05
CA SER A 24 -15.04 -19.33 23.59
C SER A 24 -14.01 -18.34 24.19
N GLY A 25 -12.73 -18.64 24.03
CA GLY A 25 -11.62 -17.77 24.43
C GLY A 25 -11.35 -16.70 23.36
N SER A 26 -10.51 -15.73 23.67
CA SER A 26 -9.94 -14.81 22.67
C SER A 26 -9.14 -15.58 21.61
N ILE A 27 -8.92 -14.98 20.43
CA ILE A 27 -8.04 -15.55 19.41
C ILE A 27 -6.62 -15.63 19.98
N ASP A 28 -5.93 -16.76 19.83
CA ASP A 28 -4.49 -16.85 20.12
C ASP A 28 -3.72 -16.19 18.97
N ARG A 29 -3.64 -14.86 19.04
CA ARG A 29 -3.06 -14.04 17.96
C ARG A 29 -1.58 -14.34 17.76
N HIS A 30 -0.85 -14.65 18.82
CA HIS A 30 0.57 -15.01 18.72
C HIS A 30 0.73 -16.32 17.95
N ALA A 31 -0.01 -17.37 18.33
CA ALA A 31 0.06 -18.65 17.61
C ALA A 31 -0.36 -18.52 16.13
N VAL A 32 -1.41 -17.74 15.83
CA VAL A 32 -1.85 -17.50 14.45
C VAL A 32 -0.81 -16.72 13.65
N VAL A 33 -0.23 -15.65 14.20
CA VAL A 33 0.77 -14.84 13.49
C VAL A 33 2.06 -15.63 13.26
N SER A 34 2.62 -16.26 14.31
CA SER A 34 3.89 -16.99 14.22
C SER A 34 3.84 -18.19 13.28
N ARG A 35 2.64 -18.76 13.04
CA ARG A 35 2.44 -19.85 12.06
C ARG A 35 2.87 -19.45 10.65
N TYR A 36 2.75 -18.17 10.31
CA TYR A 36 2.99 -17.65 8.97
C TYR A 36 4.26 -16.81 8.86
N ASN A 37 5.21 -16.92 9.80
CA ASN A 37 6.52 -16.29 9.68
C ASN A 37 7.18 -16.75 8.37
N PRO A 38 7.51 -15.83 7.44
CA PRO A 38 8.07 -16.22 6.15
C PRO A 38 9.56 -16.55 6.28
N THR A 39 9.99 -17.55 5.52
CA THR A 39 11.37 -18.03 5.51
C THR A 39 11.93 -18.13 4.10
N ARG A 40 13.24 -17.90 3.93
CA ARG A 40 13.98 -18.09 2.68
C ARG A 40 15.31 -18.78 2.90
N ASN A 41 15.80 -19.47 1.88
CA ASN A 41 17.13 -20.11 1.84
C ASN A 41 17.99 -19.65 0.65
N ALA A 42 17.46 -18.78 -0.20
CA ALA A 42 18.15 -18.11 -1.30
C ALA A 42 17.49 -16.74 -1.55
N SER A 43 18.24 -15.80 -2.10
CA SER A 43 17.71 -14.46 -2.39
C SER A 43 16.69 -14.53 -3.53
N SER A 44 15.55 -13.87 -3.34
CA SER A 44 14.58 -13.66 -4.42
C SER A 44 15.12 -12.63 -5.41
N GLN A 45 14.87 -12.79 -6.72
CA GLN A 45 15.24 -11.75 -7.69
C GLN A 45 14.17 -10.66 -7.83
N SER A 46 13.03 -10.77 -7.13
CA SER A 46 11.88 -9.86 -7.29
C SER A 46 11.58 -9.05 -6.03
N THR A 47 11.55 -9.69 -4.85
CA THR A 47 11.07 -9.06 -3.60
C THR A 47 12.05 -9.23 -2.46
N PRO A 48 12.35 -8.19 -1.66
CA PRO A 48 13.14 -8.33 -0.43
C PRO A 48 12.29 -8.82 0.74
N VAL A 49 12.93 -9.41 1.75
CA VAL A 49 12.34 -9.44 3.11
C VAL A 49 12.57 -8.07 3.74
N GLN A 50 11.55 -7.46 4.35
CA GLN A 50 11.64 -6.09 4.88
C GLN A 50 11.35 -5.96 6.38
N VAL A 51 12.02 -4.97 6.98
CA VAL A 51 11.62 -4.34 8.25
C VAL A 51 11.37 -2.86 8.02
N GLY A 52 10.48 -2.27 8.81
CA GLY A 52 10.15 -0.85 8.70
C GLY A 52 9.16 -0.37 9.77
N ASN A 53 8.76 0.89 9.64
CA ASN A 53 7.89 1.57 10.59
C ASN A 53 6.64 2.23 9.94
N GLY A 54 6.47 2.02 8.63
CA GLY A 54 5.39 2.59 7.82
C GLY A 54 5.79 3.84 7.03
N GLY A 55 6.69 4.65 7.58
CA GLY A 55 7.30 5.80 6.89
C GLY A 55 8.70 5.51 6.34
N PHE A 56 9.30 4.39 6.71
CA PHE A 56 10.61 3.93 6.29
C PHE A 56 10.63 2.40 6.20
N ALA A 57 11.28 1.88 5.17
CA ALA A 57 11.49 0.45 4.99
C ALA A 57 12.91 0.14 4.50
N PHE A 58 13.47 -0.95 5.03
CA PHE A 58 14.74 -1.52 4.64
C PHE A 58 14.51 -2.94 4.11
N GLY A 59 14.86 -3.17 2.84
CA GLY A 59 14.80 -4.50 2.22
C GLY A 59 16.14 -5.23 2.28
N ALA A 60 16.10 -6.51 2.61
CA ALA A 60 17.25 -7.38 2.75
C ALA A 60 17.17 -8.60 1.83
N ASP A 61 18.35 -9.05 1.38
CA ASP A 61 18.58 -10.38 0.84
C ASP A 61 18.83 -11.40 1.97
N VAL A 62 19.13 -12.66 1.64
CA VAL A 62 19.26 -13.75 2.63
C VAL A 62 20.32 -13.55 3.71
N THR A 63 21.26 -12.62 3.52
CA THR A 63 22.22 -12.26 4.56
C THR A 63 21.60 -11.47 5.73
N GLY A 64 20.36 -10.99 5.57
CA GLY A 64 19.69 -10.10 6.51
C GLY A 64 20.03 -8.62 6.27
N LEU A 65 20.79 -8.32 5.22
CA LEU A 65 21.22 -6.99 4.75
C LEU A 65 21.14 -6.91 3.21
N GLN A 66 21.69 -5.86 2.59
CA GLN A 66 21.74 -5.65 1.13
C GLN A 66 23.14 -6.00 0.60
N THR A 67 23.51 -7.28 0.67
CA THR A 67 24.88 -7.76 0.41
C THR A 67 25.08 -8.18 -1.05
N PHE A 68 24.19 -9.01 -1.57
CA PHE A 68 24.24 -9.57 -2.92
C PHE A 68 23.27 -8.87 -3.86
N LEU A 69 22.10 -8.44 -3.35
CA LEU A 69 21.09 -7.75 -4.14
C LEU A 69 20.90 -6.31 -3.66
N PRO A 70 20.92 -5.33 -4.59
CA PRO A 70 20.89 -3.92 -4.26
C PRO A 70 19.47 -3.40 -3.99
N TYR A 71 18.72 -4.07 -3.11
CA TYR A 71 17.38 -3.62 -2.72
C TYR A 71 17.39 -2.20 -2.16
N ALA A 72 16.24 -1.55 -2.22
CA ALA A 72 16.11 -0.17 -1.82
C ALA A 72 15.95 -0.01 -0.30
N THR A 73 16.44 1.13 0.19
CA THR A 73 16.05 1.72 1.47
C THR A 73 15.25 2.97 1.15
N LEU A 74 13.93 2.94 1.37
CA LEU A 74 13.02 4.01 0.98
C LEU A 74 12.31 4.62 2.20
N SER A 75 11.87 5.87 2.07
CA SER A 75 11.05 6.55 3.07
C SER A 75 9.97 7.42 2.43
N SER A 76 8.99 7.83 3.23
CA SER A 76 7.91 8.76 2.85
C SER A 76 8.44 10.17 2.54
N TRP A 77 9.58 10.57 3.12
CA TRP A 77 10.16 11.91 2.98
C TRP A 77 11.33 12.00 1.99
N GLY A 78 11.89 10.86 1.56
CA GLY A 78 13.05 10.80 0.68
C GLY A 78 12.74 11.21 -0.76
N TRP A 79 12.63 12.51 -1.03
CA TRP A 79 12.34 13.08 -2.34
C TRP A 79 13.42 14.05 -2.79
N LYS A 80 13.63 14.15 -4.09
CA LYS A 80 14.50 15.18 -4.67
C LYS A 80 13.94 15.80 -5.93
N ASN A 81 14.49 16.96 -6.26
CA ASN A 81 14.27 17.60 -7.55
C ASN A 81 15.45 17.36 -8.51
N ASP A 82 15.14 17.00 -9.75
CA ASP A 82 16.09 16.91 -10.85
C ASP A 82 16.36 18.27 -11.50
N SER A 83 17.49 18.39 -12.17
CA SER A 83 17.79 19.57 -13.00
C SER A 83 16.74 19.72 -14.09
N LEU A 84 16.45 20.98 -14.46
CA LEU A 84 15.53 21.28 -15.56
C LEU A 84 16.02 20.65 -16.88
N PRO A 85 15.10 20.28 -17.80
CA PRO A 85 15.48 19.82 -19.13
C PRO A 85 16.35 20.84 -19.87
N ALA A 86 17.23 20.37 -20.75
CA ALA A 86 18.12 21.23 -21.51
C ALA A 86 17.33 22.31 -22.29
N GLY A 87 17.72 23.56 -22.11
CA GLY A 87 17.07 24.70 -22.77
C GLY A 87 15.75 25.16 -22.15
N LYS A 88 15.33 24.58 -21.00
CA LYS A 88 14.15 25.02 -20.26
C LYS A 88 14.53 25.87 -19.05
N THR A 89 13.63 26.79 -18.70
CA THR A 89 13.69 27.65 -17.53
C THR A 89 12.52 27.32 -16.59
N GLN A 90 12.61 27.76 -15.34
CA GLN A 90 11.48 27.63 -14.40
C GLN A 90 10.23 28.37 -14.93
N THR A 91 10.42 29.51 -15.59
CA THR A 91 9.33 30.26 -16.24
C THR A 91 8.60 29.43 -17.29
N ASP A 92 9.29 28.58 -18.05
CA ASP A 92 8.64 27.70 -19.03
C ASP A 92 7.72 26.66 -18.35
N ILE A 93 8.13 26.16 -17.18
CA ILE A 93 7.33 25.24 -16.36
C ILE A 93 6.12 25.96 -15.76
N ASP A 94 6.34 27.14 -15.18
CA ASP A 94 5.31 27.90 -14.46
C ASP A 94 4.23 28.46 -15.42
N ASN A 95 4.61 28.77 -16.66
CA ASN A 95 3.70 29.28 -17.70
C ASN A 95 3.04 28.17 -18.53
N TYR A 96 3.34 26.89 -18.27
CA TYR A 96 2.66 25.82 -18.98
C TYR A 96 1.25 25.66 -18.42
N GLU A 97 0.25 25.92 -19.26
CA GLU A 97 -1.16 25.84 -18.87
C GLU A 97 -1.92 24.68 -19.55
N GLY A 98 -1.25 23.88 -20.39
CA GLY A 98 -1.88 22.74 -21.06
C GLY A 98 -2.74 23.07 -22.28
N ALA A 99 -3.67 22.18 -22.61
CA ALA A 99 -4.55 22.26 -23.78
C ALA A 99 -6.00 22.55 -23.38
N GLN A 100 -6.74 23.20 -24.28
CA GLN A 100 -8.15 23.48 -24.12
C GLN A 100 -9.00 22.46 -24.88
N TRP A 101 -9.89 21.76 -24.17
CA TRP A 101 -10.82 20.80 -24.75
C TRP A 101 -12.28 21.21 -24.48
N PRO A 102 -13.19 21.04 -25.47
CA PRO A 102 -14.59 21.38 -25.29
C PRO A 102 -15.26 20.41 -24.32
N SER A 103 -15.96 20.95 -23.33
CA SER A 103 -16.84 20.21 -22.42
C SER A 103 -18.10 21.02 -22.16
N HIS A 104 -19.25 20.45 -22.50
CA HIS A 104 -20.58 21.03 -22.23
C HIS A 104 -20.76 22.52 -22.63
N GLY A 105 -20.27 22.90 -23.81
CA GLY A 105 -20.46 24.24 -24.36
C GLY A 105 -19.47 25.30 -23.86
N ARG A 106 -18.41 24.89 -23.15
CA ARG A 106 -17.24 25.73 -22.84
C ARG A 106 -15.95 24.96 -23.09
N ASP A 107 -14.84 25.68 -23.22
CA ASP A 107 -13.52 25.07 -23.19
C ASP A 107 -13.04 24.92 -21.74
N VAL A 108 -12.41 23.79 -21.45
CA VAL A 108 -11.77 23.47 -20.17
C VAL A 108 -10.30 23.23 -20.42
N GLN A 109 -9.46 23.79 -19.55
CA GLN A 109 -8.01 23.72 -19.69
C GLN A 109 -7.44 22.58 -18.83
N TYR A 110 -6.73 21.67 -19.49
CA TYR A 110 -6.16 20.47 -18.88
C TYR A 110 -4.66 20.38 -19.15
N MET A 111 -3.88 19.96 -18.15
CA MET A 111 -2.42 19.92 -18.20
C MET A 111 -1.90 18.70 -18.99
N PHE A 112 -2.15 18.66 -20.30
CA PHE A 112 -1.56 17.70 -21.25
C PHE A 112 -1.25 18.36 -22.61
N ASP A 113 -0.75 17.60 -23.60
CA ASP A 113 -0.34 18.09 -24.93
C ASP A 113 0.76 19.17 -24.96
N GLY A 114 1.60 19.23 -23.92
CA GLY A 114 2.82 20.03 -23.89
C GLY A 114 4.04 19.40 -24.59
N GLU A 115 5.17 20.12 -24.55
CA GLU A 115 6.43 19.62 -25.12
C GLU A 115 6.92 18.36 -24.34
N PRO A 116 7.22 17.23 -25.02
CA PRO A 116 7.38 15.93 -24.36
C PRO A 116 8.44 15.86 -23.26
N THR A 117 9.61 16.50 -23.45
CA THR A 117 10.69 16.43 -22.45
C THR A 117 10.38 17.24 -21.21
N MET A 118 9.73 18.40 -21.39
CA MET A 118 9.18 19.19 -20.30
C MET A 118 8.09 18.43 -19.53
N LEU A 119 7.11 17.85 -20.24
CA LEU A 119 6.06 17.07 -19.60
C LEU A 119 6.62 15.90 -18.82
N GLN A 120 7.54 15.13 -19.40
CA GLN A 120 8.13 13.99 -18.73
C GLN A 120 8.86 14.42 -17.44
N TRP A 121 9.57 15.55 -17.47
CA TRP A 121 10.17 16.11 -16.26
C TRP A 121 9.11 16.53 -15.23
N MET A 122 8.04 17.22 -15.65
CA MET A 122 6.94 17.58 -14.76
C MET A 122 6.18 16.37 -14.22
N ILE A 123 6.13 15.26 -14.96
CA ILE A 123 5.54 14.00 -14.52
C ILE A 123 6.41 13.35 -13.46
N ALA A 124 7.73 13.37 -13.61
CA ALA A 124 8.64 12.63 -12.73
C ALA A 124 9.19 13.46 -11.55
N ASN A 125 9.13 14.79 -11.60
CA ASN A 125 9.77 15.67 -10.62
C ASN A 125 8.77 16.27 -9.61
N PRO A 126 9.00 16.20 -8.27
CA PRO A 126 10.06 15.46 -7.60
C PRO A 126 9.89 13.93 -7.72
N ASN A 127 10.99 13.19 -7.61
CA ASN A 127 11.03 11.72 -7.56
C ASN A 127 11.58 11.21 -6.23
N ARG A 128 11.16 9.99 -5.86
CA ARG A 128 11.58 9.31 -4.62
C ARG A 128 12.96 8.68 -4.79
N VAL A 129 13.78 8.71 -3.74
CA VAL A 129 15.18 8.25 -3.79
C VAL A 129 15.43 7.02 -2.94
N ASN A 130 16.31 6.13 -3.41
CA ASN A 130 16.98 5.15 -2.56
C ASN A 130 18.01 5.88 -1.67
N LEU A 131 17.84 5.79 -0.36
CA LEU A 131 18.62 6.50 0.65
C LEU A 131 20.04 5.93 0.82
N GLY A 132 20.26 4.70 0.36
CA GLY A 132 21.56 4.03 0.44
C GLY A 132 21.42 2.56 0.80
N GLN A 133 22.55 1.87 0.72
CA GLN A 133 22.69 0.46 1.06
C GLN A 133 23.36 0.22 2.39
N VAL A 134 22.94 -0.83 3.07
CA VAL A 134 23.63 -1.41 4.22
C VAL A 134 23.81 -2.90 3.95
N GLY A 135 25.04 -3.34 3.71
CA GLY A 135 25.35 -4.73 3.34
C GLY A 135 26.47 -5.33 4.20
N LEU A 136 26.62 -6.65 4.19
CA LEU A 136 27.76 -7.31 4.83
C LEU A 136 29.04 -7.07 4.03
N LEU A 137 30.09 -6.67 4.73
CA LEU A 137 31.43 -6.60 4.18
C LEU A 137 32.18 -7.88 4.51
N PHE A 138 32.52 -8.67 3.48
CA PHE A 138 33.54 -9.72 3.59
C PHE A 138 34.92 -9.08 3.38
N SER A 139 35.88 -9.36 4.26
CA SER A 139 37.21 -8.74 4.23
C SER A 139 38.34 -9.75 4.34
N ASP A 140 39.52 -9.36 3.86
CA ASP A 140 40.79 -10.09 3.94
C ASP A 140 41.48 -9.99 5.32
N GLY A 141 40.79 -9.44 6.33
CA GLY A 141 41.35 -9.15 7.65
C GLY A 141 42.24 -7.90 7.71
N LYS A 142 42.48 -7.24 6.57
CA LYS A 142 43.27 -5.99 6.46
C LYS A 142 42.41 -4.79 6.07
N GLY A 143 41.10 -4.97 5.96
CA GLY A 143 40.13 -3.92 5.64
C GLY A 143 39.77 -3.82 4.16
N ASN A 144 40.35 -4.65 3.29
CA ASN A 144 39.97 -4.69 1.89
C ASN A 144 38.78 -5.62 1.71
N ALA A 145 37.86 -5.25 0.81
CA ALA A 145 36.73 -6.10 0.47
C ALA A 145 37.17 -7.33 -0.32
N VAL A 146 36.60 -8.48 0.02
CA VAL A 146 36.71 -9.73 -0.73
C VAL A 146 35.43 -9.90 -1.53
N ASN A 147 35.57 -10.25 -2.82
CA ASN A 147 34.41 -10.55 -3.64
C ASN A 147 33.87 -11.94 -3.25
N VAL A 148 32.64 -11.98 -2.76
CA VAL A 148 31.94 -13.18 -2.32
C VAL A 148 30.60 -13.23 -3.04
N ALA A 149 30.27 -14.37 -3.63
CA ALA A 149 28.96 -14.62 -4.22
C ALA A 149 28.07 -15.35 -3.22
N GLU A 150 26.75 -15.27 -3.41
CA GLU A 150 25.79 -16.01 -2.57
C GLU A 150 26.06 -17.53 -2.58
N THR A 151 26.54 -18.07 -3.71
CA THR A 151 26.89 -19.48 -3.86
C THR A 151 28.10 -19.92 -3.02
N ASP A 152 28.85 -18.98 -2.45
CA ASP A 152 29.95 -19.27 -1.53
C ASP A 152 29.47 -19.51 -0.09
N LEU A 153 28.17 -19.29 0.16
CA LEU A 153 27.53 -19.53 1.45
C LEU A 153 26.95 -20.96 1.50
N ALA A 154 27.02 -21.58 2.68
CA ALA A 154 26.36 -22.85 2.97
C ALA A 154 25.33 -22.67 4.11
N GLU A 155 24.38 -23.60 4.23
CA GLU A 155 23.37 -23.63 5.31
C GLU A 155 22.64 -22.28 5.47
N VAL A 156 22.23 -21.68 4.35
CA VAL A 156 21.56 -20.38 4.31
C VAL A 156 20.11 -20.52 4.79
N GLU A 157 19.77 -19.71 5.78
CA GLU A 157 18.43 -19.60 6.36
C GLU A 157 18.15 -18.14 6.72
N GLN A 158 16.99 -17.65 6.32
CA GLN A 158 16.46 -16.35 6.71
C GLN A 158 15.02 -16.54 7.18
N ASP A 159 14.71 -15.99 8.36
CA ASP A 159 13.38 -15.96 8.96
C ASP A 159 13.00 -14.51 9.28
N LEU A 160 11.73 -14.18 9.10
CA LEU A 160 11.14 -12.94 9.59
C LEU A 160 10.13 -13.27 10.69
N ASP A 161 10.47 -12.88 11.92
CA ASP A 161 9.51 -12.92 13.03
C ASP A 161 8.53 -11.75 12.89
N LEU A 162 7.33 -12.06 12.40
CA LEU A 162 6.25 -11.08 12.22
C LEU A 162 5.79 -10.48 13.54
N TRP A 163 5.87 -11.24 14.65
CA TRP A 163 5.41 -10.80 15.96
C TRP A 163 6.31 -9.72 16.55
N THR A 164 7.60 -9.73 16.21
CA THR A 164 8.59 -8.78 16.72
C THR A 164 9.16 -7.83 15.67
N GLY A 165 8.91 -8.06 14.38
CA GLY A 165 9.48 -7.31 13.26
C GLY A 165 10.99 -7.49 13.14
N THR A 166 11.47 -8.73 13.29
CA THR A 166 12.90 -9.05 13.31
C THR A 166 13.27 -10.01 12.20
N ILE A 167 14.20 -9.60 11.33
CA ILE A 167 14.85 -10.53 10.39
C ILE A 167 15.99 -11.22 11.13
N SER A 168 16.01 -12.55 11.08
CA SER A 168 17.12 -13.38 11.55
C SER A 168 17.67 -14.20 10.40
N SER A 169 18.90 -13.93 10.01
CA SER A 169 19.62 -14.66 8.97
C SER A 169 20.78 -15.45 9.57
N SER A 170 21.01 -16.65 9.04
CA SER A 170 22.10 -17.55 9.43
C SER A 170 22.68 -18.22 8.19
N PHE A 171 24.02 -18.33 8.13
CA PHE A 171 24.72 -19.06 7.08
C PHE A 171 26.14 -19.43 7.54
N VAL A 172 26.82 -20.27 6.77
CA VAL A 172 28.21 -20.67 6.99
C VAL A 172 29.07 -20.13 5.86
N TYR A 173 30.13 -19.40 6.21
CA TYR A 173 31.15 -18.93 5.29
C TYR A 173 32.53 -19.33 5.81
N GLN A 174 33.36 -19.95 4.96
CA GLN A 174 34.67 -20.50 5.33
C GLN A 174 34.64 -21.39 6.59
N GLY A 175 33.59 -22.20 6.74
CA GLY A 175 33.40 -23.10 7.89
C GLY A 175 33.06 -22.38 9.21
N LYS A 176 32.75 -21.08 9.19
CA LYS A 176 32.33 -20.30 10.35
C LYS A 176 30.88 -19.88 10.20
N LYS A 177 30.09 -20.12 11.24
CA LYS A 177 28.71 -19.65 11.32
C LYS A 177 28.68 -18.13 11.42
N VAL A 178 27.78 -17.51 10.66
CA VAL A 178 27.42 -16.10 10.73
C VAL A 178 25.95 -16.03 11.06
N THR A 179 25.58 -15.17 12.00
CA THR A 179 24.20 -14.83 12.29
C THR A 179 24.03 -13.32 12.24
N VAL A 180 22.98 -12.86 11.56
CA VAL A 180 22.64 -11.45 11.45
C VAL A 180 21.23 -11.25 11.95
N LYS A 181 21.04 -10.27 12.83
CA LYS A 181 19.71 -9.81 13.24
C LYS A 181 19.53 -8.36 12.78
N THR A 182 18.44 -8.11 12.09
CA THR A 182 18.07 -6.79 11.59
C THR A 182 16.68 -6.42 12.09
N THR A 183 16.57 -5.24 12.71
CA THR A 183 15.32 -4.68 13.24
C THR A 183 15.19 -3.22 12.81
N SER A 184 13.97 -2.69 12.79
CA SER A 184 13.72 -1.27 12.47
C SER A 184 13.12 -0.53 13.66
N ALA A 185 13.68 0.65 13.92
CA ALA A 185 13.17 1.58 14.92
C ALA A 185 11.80 2.09 14.49
N GLN A 186 10.92 2.28 15.45
CA GLN A 186 9.53 2.64 15.20
C GLN A 186 9.25 4.12 15.43
N SER A 187 10.16 4.82 16.14
CA SER A 187 10.13 6.27 16.37
C SER A 187 11.14 7.06 15.53
N SER A 188 11.98 6.37 14.75
CA SER A 188 12.95 6.99 13.85
C SER A 188 13.24 6.09 12.65
N ASP A 189 13.75 6.68 11.56
CA ASP A 189 14.07 5.95 10.34
C ASP A 189 15.46 5.34 10.42
N ALA A 190 15.57 4.30 11.23
CA ALA A 190 16.81 3.61 11.52
C ALA A 190 16.63 2.10 11.56
N ILE A 191 17.70 1.38 11.22
CA ILE A 191 17.82 -0.05 11.47
C ILE A 191 18.87 -0.32 12.54
N GLY A 192 18.60 -1.32 13.37
CA GLY A 192 19.55 -1.93 14.27
C GLY A 192 20.02 -3.25 13.67
N VAL A 193 21.34 -3.42 13.55
CA VAL A 193 21.99 -4.59 12.97
C VAL A 193 22.93 -5.18 14.00
N THR A 194 22.82 -6.48 14.25
CA THR A 194 23.78 -7.26 15.04
C THR A 194 24.31 -8.41 14.22
N VAL A 195 25.62 -8.42 14.00
CA VAL A 195 26.34 -9.51 13.33
C VAL A 195 27.11 -10.31 14.38
N THR A 196 26.93 -11.63 14.42
CA THR A 196 27.65 -12.53 15.32
C THR A 196 28.37 -13.62 14.53
N SER A 197 29.71 -13.63 14.62
CA SER A 197 30.58 -14.64 14.03
C SER A 197 32.02 -14.54 14.57
N PRO A 198 32.79 -15.63 14.65
CA PRO A 198 34.25 -15.57 14.82
C PRO A 198 34.97 -14.71 13.76
N LEU A 199 34.36 -14.52 12.58
CA LEU A 199 34.92 -13.68 11.51
C LEU A 199 34.90 -12.18 11.84
N VAL A 200 34.03 -11.75 12.76
CA VAL A 200 34.02 -10.38 13.27
C VAL A 200 35.27 -10.14 14.11
N GLU A 201 35.60 -11.08 15.00
CA GLU A 201 36.78 -11.03 15.87
C GLU A 201 38.06 -10.93 15.04
N SER A 202 38.17 -11.74 13.98
CA SER A 202 39.32 -11.75 13.08
C SER A 202 39.35 -10.61 12.05
N GLY A 203 38.36 -9.71 12.04
CA GLY A 203 38.28 -8.59 11.09
C GLY A 203 37.96 -8.98 9.64
N HIS A 204 37.48 -10.22 9.42
CA HIS A 204 37.09 -10.72 8.09
C HIS A 204 35.61 -10.46 7.76
N LEU A 205 34.85 -9.93 8.71
CA LEU A 205 33.45 -9.59 8.53
C LEU A 205 33.14 -8.23 9.15
N GLY A 206 32.38 -7.41 8.42
CA GLY A 206 31.93 -6.09 8.83
C GLY A 206 30.67 -5.67 8.09
N ILE A 207 30.48 -4.37 7.93
CA ILE A 207 29.35 -3.76 7.22
C ILE A 207 29.90 -2.81 6.16
N PHE A 208 29.21 -2.64 5.03
CA PHE A 208 29.47 -1.54 4.11
C PHE A 208 28.22 -0.67 3.96
N LEU A 209 28.47 0.60 3.62
CA LEU A 209 27.46 1.53 3.13
C LEU A 209 27.79 1.91 1.68
N ASP A 210 26.79 1.99 0.82
CA ASP A 210 26.96 2.47 -0.57
C ASP A 210 25.78 3.36 -0.97
N PHE A 211 25.99 4.31 -1.87
CA PHE A 211 24.97 5.33 -2.18
C PHE A 211 24.74 5.44 -3.69
N PRO A 212 23.49 5.27 -4.17
CA PRO A 212 23.18 5.32 -5.59
C PRO A 212 22.86 6.74 -6.08
N TRP A 213 22.99 6.95 -7.39
CA TRP A 213 22.34 8.05 -8.08
C TRP A 213 20.89 7.68 -8.36
N ASN A 214 19.96 8.59 -8.15
CA ASN A 214 18.56 8.40 -8.49
C ASN A 214 18.15 9.49 -9.48
N ASP A 215 17.23 9.22 -10.39
CA ASP A 215 16.57 10.22 -11.22
C ASP A 215 15.15 9.77 -11.59
N GLY A 216 14.34 10.71 -12.04
CA GLY A 216 12.98 10.46 -12.50
C GLY A 216 12.90 9.88 -13.92
N SER A 217 14.00 9.34 -14.48
CA SER A 217 14.00 8.90 -15.88
C SER A 217 13.18 7.64 -16.13
N GLN A 218 13.01 6.80 -15.11
CA GLN A 218 12.28 5.53 -15.20
C GLN A 218 10.88 5.65 -14.61
N LYS A 219 9.87 5.26 -15.40
CA LYS A 219 8.49 5.10 -14.92
C LYS A 219 8.41 4.05 -13.81
N PHE A 220 9.13 2.94 -13.99
CA PHE A 220 9.27 1.88 -12.99
C PHE A 220 10.75 1.57 -12.78
N ALA A 221 11.20 1.58 -11.52
CA ALA A 221 12.51 1.11 -11.11
C ALA A 221 12.31 -0.05 -10.13
N ALA A 222 12.24 -1.26 -10.67
CA ALA A 222 12.01 -2.50 -9.94
C ALA A 222 12.86 -3.63 -10.56
N PRO A 223 13.39 -4.57 -9.76
CA PRO A 223 13.30 -4.67 -8.30
C PRO A 223 14.23 -3.71 -7.54
N PHE A 224 15.11 -2.99 -8.26
CA PHE A 224 16.13 -2.12 -7.65
C PHE A 224 15.90 -0.66 -8.00
N VAL A 225 16.24 0.22 -7.05
CA VAL A 225 16.10 1.68 -7.19
C VAL A 225 17.46 2.34 -7.11
N GLY A 226 17.77 3.14 -8.12
CA GLY A 226 19.01 3.91 -8.24
C GLY A 226 20.15 3.15 -8.92
N VAL A 227 21.18 3.91 -9.30
CA VAL A 227 22.31 3.48 -10.12
C VAL A 227 23.62 3.77 -9.37
N PHE A 228 24.33 2.72 -8.96
CA PHE A 228 25.54 2.83 -8.13
C PHE A 228 26.81 3.21 -8.91
N ASN A 229 26.82 3.02 -10.23
CA ASN A 229 27.99 3.32 -11.07
C ASN A 229 28.02 4.76 -11.61
N GLN A 230 26.99 5.57 -11.39
CA GLN A 230 26.93 6.98 -11.81
C GLN A 230 27.54 7.93 -10.77
N THR A 231 28.78 7.66 -10.37
CA THR A 231 29.45 8.36 -9.26
C THR A 231 29.78 9.82 -9.56
N SER A 232 29.74 10.26 -10.82
CA SER A 232 29.98 11.67 -11.19
C SER A 232 28.77 12.58 -10.94
N ASN A 233 27.57 12.03 -10.75
CA ASN A 233 26.33 12.79 -10.74
C ASN A 233 25.92 13.28 -9.34
N HIS A 234 26.57 12.76 -8.29
CA HIS A 234 26.28 13.05 -6.90
C HIS A 234 27.56 13.08 -6.06
N THR A 235 27.43 13.46 -4.80
CA THR A 235 28.57 13.52 -3.88
C THR A 235 28.24 12.87 -2.56
N THR A 236 29.25 12.24 -1.94
CA THR A 236 29.17 11.78 -0.55
C THR A 236 30.34 12.32 0.26
N THR A 237 30.07 12.78 1.47
CA THR A 237 31.10 13.30 2.39
C THR A 237 30.98 12.62 3.76
N LEU A 238 32.07 12.02 4.23
CA LEU A 238 32.15 11.39 5.53
C LEU A 238 32.63 12.40 6.59
N ARG A 239 31.94 12.43 7.72
CA ARG A 239 32.34 13.12 8.94
C ARG A 239 32.39 12.11 10.08
N ASN A 240 33.47 12.13 10.85
CA ASN A 240 33.63 11.31 12.05
C ASN A 240 34.20 12.17 13.20
N GLY A 241 34.02 11.71 14.44
CA GLY A 241 34.54 12.41 15.63
C GLY A 241 33.50 13.25 16.38
N ARG A 242 33.96 14.30 17.07
CA ARG A 242 33.13 15.03 18.05
C ARG A 242 32.08 15.93 17.38
N GLY A 243 30.97 16.13 18.08
CA GLY A 243 29.94 17.11 17.69
C GLY A 243 28.95 16.61 16.63
N LEU A 244 28.86 15.30 16.39
CA LEU A 244 27.90 14.69 15.44
C LEU A 244 26.48 14.50 16.01
N GLY A 245 26.34 14.43 17.33
CA GLY A 245 25.10 14.11 18.02
C GLY A 245 25.35 13.01 19.04
N ARG A 246 24.39 12.78 19.95
CA ARG A 246 24.52 11.71 20.94
C ARG A 246 24.42 10.35 20.25
N ASN A 247 25.32 9.43 20.58
CA ASN A 247 25.45 8.09 19.99
C ASN A 247 25.83 8.06 18.50
N VAL A 248 26.15 9.20 17.87
CA VAL A 248 26.59 9.24 16.47
C VAL A 248 28.12 9.21 16.43
N GLN A 249 28.69 8.17 15.82
CA GLN A 249 30.13 8.01 15.64
C GLN A 249 30.60 8.48 14.25
N ALA A 250 29.76 8.30 13.23
CA ALA A 250 30.00 8.74 11.86
C ALA A 250 28.71 9.25 11.20
N GLU A 251 28.85 10.19 10.27
CA GLU A 251 27.77 10.75 9.47
C GLU A 251 28.24 10.87 8.01
N ILE A 252 27.43 10.42 7.07
CA ILE A 252 27.66 10.58 5.63
C ILE A 252 26.57 11.50 5.08
N SER A 253 26.99 12.60 4.45
CA SER A 253 26.10 13.44 3.66
C SER A 253 26.10 12.97 2.22
N HIS A 254 24.92 12.69 1.64
CA HIS A 254 24.71 12.29 0.26
C HIS A 254 23.91 13.37 -0.47
N THR A 255 24.56 14.08 -1.39
CA THR A 255 23.95 15.21 -2.12
C THR A 255 23.72 14.84 -3.57
N GLN A 256 22.46 14.93 -4.01
CA GLN A 256 21.99 14.70 -5.37
C GLN A 256 21.30 15.98 -5.86
N VAL A 257 21.89 16.65 -6.86
CA VAL A 257 21.46 17.99 -7.31
C VAL A 257 21.43 18.98 -6.14
N ASN A 258 20.25 19.40 -5.69
CA ASN A 258 20.05 20.36 -4.59
C ASN A 258 19.55 19.70 -3.29
N SER A 259 19.38 18.39 -3.28
CA SER A 259 18.84 17.64 -2.15
C SER A 259 19.96 16.89 -1.44
N THR A 260 20.02 16.99 -0.12
CA THR A 260 21.03 16.31 0.70
C THR A 260 20.36 15.44 1.76
N PHE A 261 20.78 14.19 1.83
CA PHE A 261 20.33 13.21 2.81
C PHE A 261 21.48 12.82 3.71
N LEU A 262 21.19 12.48 4.96
CA LEU A 262 22.20 12.14 5.95
C LEU A 262 22.02 10.69 6.42
N THR A 263 23.12 9.95 6.48
CA THR A 263 23.22 8.62 7.08
C THR A 263 24.10 8.68 8.31
N SER A 264 23.53 8.50 9.49
CA SER A 264 24.21 8.50 10.78
C SER A 264 24.42 7.09 11.29
N VAL A 265 25.63 6.78 11.77
CA VAL A 265 26.00 5.44 12.25
C VAL A 265 26.53 5.52 13.69
N GLY A 266 26.09 4.58 14.52
CA GLY A 266 26.51 4.44 15.92
C GLY A 266 26.36 3.01 16.43
N GLY A 267 26.56 2.79 17.72
CA GLY A 267 26.57 1.45 18.35
C GLY A 267 27.95 1.10 18.92
N ASP A 268 28.42 -0.12 18.66
CA ASP A 268 29.76 -0.58 19.04
C ASP A 268 30.85 0.29 18.38
N GLY A 269 32.05 0.32 18.96
CA GLY A 269 33.17 1.09 18.39
C GLY A 269 33.63 0.52 17.05
N PHE A 270 33.74 1.37 16.02
CA PHE A 270 34.14 0.97 14.67
C PHE A 270 35.11 1.95 14.00
N ALA A 271 35.83 1.44 12.99
CA ALA A 271 36.54 2.23 12.00
C ALA A 271 35.73 2.27 10.71
N ILE A 272 35.63 3.46 10.10
CA ILE A 272 34.96 3.67 8.81
C ILE A 272 35.92 4.32 7.81
N SER A 273 35.99 3.78 6.59
CA SER A 273 36.84 4.30 5.53
C SER A 273 36.12 4.29 4.18
N ARG A 274 36.39 5.29 3.35
CA ARG A 274 35.90 5.34 1.97
C ARG A 274 36.77 4.43 1.11
N VAL A 275 36.16 3.61 0.25
CA VAL A 275 36.89 2.61 -0.57
C VAL A 275 37.82 3.28 -1.59
N SER A 276 37.38 4.38 -2.21
CA SER A 276 38.21 5.23 -3.08
C SER A 276 37.67 6.66 -3.15
N PRO A 277 38.44 7.64 -3.65
CA PRO A 277 37.94 9.00 -3.83
C PRO A 277 36.75 9.12 -4.80
N SER A 278 36.64 8.20 -5.77
CA SER A 278 35.58 8.19 -6.78
C SER A 278 34.38 7.32 -6.42
N ALA A 279 34.53 6.35 -5.50
CA ALA A 279 33.44 5.48 -5.08
C ALA A 279 32.57 6.17 -4.01
N HIS A 280 31.28 5.88 -3.97
CA HIS A 280 30.40 6.29 -2.86
C HIS A 280 30.24 5.21 -1.79
N ARG A 281 31.17 4.25 -1.77
CA ARG A 281 31.17 3.13 -0.82
C ARG A 281 32.09 3.36 0.37
N TYR A 282 31.62 2.95 1.54
CA TYR A 282 32.31 3.04 2.82
C TYR A 282 32.32 1.68 3.53
N ASN A 283 33.49 1.25 3.99
CA ASN A 283 33.66 0.01 4.74
C ASN A 283 33.69 0.33 6.24
N ILE A 284 32.99 -0.48 7.04
CA ILE A 284 32.86 -0.37 8.49
C ILE A 284 33.31 -1.68 9.13
N LEU A 285 34.33 -1.61 9.98
CA LEU A 285 34.86 -2.75 10.73
C LEU A 285 34.88 -2.46 12.22
N ALA A 286 34.54 -3.46 13.03
CA ALA A 286 34.61 -3.38 14.48
C ALA A 286 36.03 -3.03 14.93
N SER A 287 36.16 -2.07 15.85
CA SER A 287 37.46 -1.73 16.44
C SER A 287 37.87 -2.70 17.55
N ASN A 288 36.91 -3.43 18.13
CA ASN A 288 37.16 -4.42 19.17
C ASN A 288 37.27 -5.83 18.59
N HIS A 289 38.49 -6.26 18.28
CA HIS A 289 38.82 -7.59 17.77
C HIS A 289 38.82 -8.71 18.83
N ARG A 290 38.13 -8.52 19.97
CA ARG A 290 37.96 -9.56 21.01
C ARG A 290 36.50 -10.01 21.17
N SER A 291 35.59 -9.40 20.42
CA SER A 291 34.18 -9.75 20.42
C SER A 291 33.85 -10.50 19.13
N SER A 292 33.13 -11.60 19.25
CA SER A 292 32.53 -12.29 18.11
C SER A 292 31.19 -11.66 17.68
N SER A 293 30.84 -10.49 18.22
CA SER A 293 29.61 -9.77 17.91
C SER A 293 29.89 -8.30 17.65
N PHE A 294 29.21 -7.74 16.65
CA PHE A 294 29.29 -6.34 16.26
C PHE A 294 27.89 -5.79 15.98
N SER A 295 27.49 -4.76 16.73
CA SER A 295 26.16 -4.16 16.63
C SER A 295 26.21 -2.68 16.29
N VAL A 296 25.44 -2.26 15.29
CA VAL A 296 25.34 -0.86 14.87
C VAL A 296 23.91 -0.44 14.61
N THR A 297 23.65 0.85 14.78
CA THR A 297 22.44 1.52 14.29
C THR A 297 22.83 2.32 13.07
N VAL A 298 22.07 2.19 11.98
CA VAL A 298 22.17 3.04 10.78
C VAL A 298 20.86 3.81 10.64
N ALA A 299 20.94 5.14 10.75
CA ALA A 299 19.78 6.03 10.71
C ALA A 299 19.85 6.97 9.50
N PHE A 300 18.73 7.13 8.80
CA PHE A 300 18.58 8.01 7.66
C PHE A 300 17.74 9.23 8.01
N SER A 301 18.06 10.39 7.44
CA SER A 301 17.34 11.63 7.73
C SER A 301 17.54 12.70 6.66
N ALA A 302 16.55 13.58 6.50
CA ALA A 302 16.66 14.79 5.68
C ALA A 302 17.46 15.91 6.36
N ALA A 303 17.61 15.85 7.69
CA ALA A 303 18.30 16.86 8.47
C ALA A 303 19.07 16.23 9.63
N ARG A 304 20.06 16.94 10.15
CA ARG A 304 20.98 16.43 11.17
C ARG A 304 20.25 15.98 12.44
N LEU A 305 20.49 14.75 12.86
CA LEU A 305 19.90 14.18 14.07
C LEU A 305 20.66 14.66 15.32
N LYS A 306 19.89 14.98 16.38
CA LYS A 306 20.47 15.29 17.70
C LYS A 306 21.01 14.03 18.39
N SER A 307 20.40 12.89 18.11
CA SER A 307 20.79 11.59 18.62
C SER A 307 20.23 10.46 17.76
N ILE A 308 20.88 9.30 17.82
CA ILE A 308 20.33 8.04 17.29
C ILE A 308 20.15 7.01 18.42
N PRO A 309 19.19 6.07 18.31
CA PRO A 309 19.00 5.01 19.30
C PRO A 309 20.16 4.02 19.30
N GLN A 310 20.44 3.39 20.44
CA GLN A 310 21.39 2.27 20.48
C GLN A 310 20.77 1.03 19.83
N PRO A 311 21.57 0.08 19.29
CA PRO A 311 21.05 -1.09 18.59
C PRO A 311 20.05 -1.92 19.42
N VAL A 312 20.33 -2.06 20.73
CA VAL A 312 19.44 -2.77 21.67
C VAL A 312 18.10 -2.06 21.86
N ASP A 313 18.09 -0.72 21.84
CA ASP A 313 16.87 0.07 21.98
C ASP A 313 15.99 -0.10 20.73
N VAL A 314 16.61 -0.14 19.55
CA VAL A 314 15.90 -0.41 18.28
C VAL A 314 15.20 -1.77 18.32
N ALA A 315 15.90 -2.82 18.74
CA ALA A 315 15.33 -4.16 18.83
C ALA A 315 14.17 -4.25 19.86
N ASN A 316 14.35 -3.62 21.03
CA ASN A 316 13.31 -3.58 22.08
C ASN A 316 12.07 -2.80 21.63
N GLU A 317 12.27 -1.65 20.97
CA GLU A 317 11.19 -0.84 20.43
C GLU A 317 10.41 -1.60 19.36
N SER A 318 11.12 -2.22 18.40
CA SER A 318 10.51 -3.03 17.34
C SER A 318 9.61 -4.12 17.92
N LYS A 319 10.14 -4.92 18.85
CA LYS A 319 9.39 -5.98 19.54
C LYS A 319 8.14 -5.43 20.24
N SER A 320 8.29 -4.36 21.01
CA SER A 320 7.20 -3.76 21.78
C SER A 320 6.05 -3.29 20.88
N VAL A 321 6.38 -2.56 19.82
CA VAL A 321 5.39 -1.96 18.92
C VAL A 321 4.70 -3.02 18.06
N TRP A 322 5.43 -4.01 17.54
CA TRP A 322 4.81 -5.11 16.78
C TRP A 322 3.92 -5.99 17.66
N THR A 323 4.37 -6.33 18.87
CA THR A 323 3.54 -7.05 19.84
C THR A 323 2.26 -6.28 20.14
N LYS A 324 2.35 -4.95 20.35
CA LYS A 324 1.18 -4.09 20.55
C LYS A 324 0.27 -4.11 19.31
N PHE A 325 0.81 -3.91 18.11
CA PHE A 325 0.04 -3.90 16.87
C PHE A 325 -0.81 -5.17 16.73
N TRP A 326 -0.21 -6.36 16.88
CA TRP A 326 -0.95 -7.62 16.78
C TRP A 326 -1.96 -7.81 17.90
N SER A 327 -1.63 -7.37 19.11
CA SER A 327 -2.46 -7.59 20.30
C SER A 327 -3.62 -6.61 20.44
N SER A 328 -3.52 -5.39 19.90
CA SER A 328 -4.48 -4.31 20.18
C SER A 328 -5.36 -3.88 19.01
N THR A 329 -5.04 -4.30 17.78
CA THR A 329 -5.78 -3.88 16.58
C THR A 329 -6.80 -4.94 16.17
N GLY A 330 -7.61 -4.68 15.14
CA GLY A 330 -8.54 -5.67 14.62
C GLY A 330 -7.84 -6.99 14.25
N PHE A 331 -8.52 -8.12 14.43
CA PHE A 331 -7.97 -9.44 14.12
C PHE A 331 -9.05 -10.37 13.58
N ILE A 332 -8.72 -11.09 12.50
CA ILE A 332 -9.61 -12.08 11.89
C ILE A 332 -8.85 -13.41 11.83
N ASP A 333 -9.52 -14.46 12.32
CA ASP A 333 -9.08 -15.85 12.25
C ASP A 333 -10.11 -16.64 11.45
N VAL A 334 -9.74 -17.02 10.23
CA VAL A 334 -10.53 -17.88 9.33
C VAL A 334 -10.06 -19.33 9.36
N HIS A 335 -8.93 -19.63 10.03
CA HIS A 335 -8.29 -20.93 9.99
C HIS A 335 -8.67 -21.82 11.18
N THR A 336 -8.61 -21.31 12.41
CA THR A 336 -8.76 -22.14 13.61
C THR A 336 -10.15 -22.77 13.69
N GLY A 337 -10.21 -24.09 13.57
CA GLY A 337 -11.46 -24.86 13.62
C GLY A 337 -12.24 -24.87 12.31
N SER A 338 -11.72 -24.27 11.24
CA SER A 338 -12.24 -24.45 9.88
C SER A 338 -11.76 -25.79 9.32
N THR A 339 -12.62 -26.44 8.53
CA THR A 339 -12.31 -27.71 7.85
C THR A 339 -12.16 -27.53 6.33
N ASP A 340 -12.54 -26.37 5.80
CA ASP A 340 -12.28 -26.03 4.40
C ASP A 340 -10.77 -25.82 4.18
N THR A 341 -10.21 -26.50 3.18
CA THR A 341 -8.77 -26.47 2.89
C THR A 341 -8.28 -25.10 2.42
N ARG A 342 -9.18 -24.25 1.90
CA ARG A 342 -8.88 -22.88 1.47
C ARG A 342 -8.52 -21.94 2.64
N ALA A 343 -8.92 -22.28 3.86
CA ALA A 343 -8.78 -21.42 5.02
C ALA A 343 -7.32 -21.11 5.40
N ASP A 344 -6.39 -22.07 5.23
CA ASP A 344 -4.98 -21.88 5.59
C ASP A 344 -4.29 -20.86 4.68
N GLU A 345 -4.51 -20.94 3.36
CA GLU A 345 -3.96 -19.97 2.40
C GLU A 345 -4.58 -18.58 2.59
N LEU A 346 -5.90 -18.49 2.82
CA LEU A 346 -6.53 -17.20 3.08
C LEU A 346 -5.98 -16.56 4.37
N GLN A 347 -5.80 -17.35 5.43
CA GLN A 347 -5.20 -16.86 6.68
C GLN A 347 -3.74 -16.41 6.47
N ARG A 348 -2.96 -17.15 5.67
CA ARG A 348 -1.59 -16.75 5.28
C ARG A 348 -1.60 -15.37 4.61
N ARG A 349 -2.45 -15.17 3.59
CA ARG A 349 -2.56 -13.87 2.89
C ARG A 349 -2.98 -12.74 3.85
N ILE A 350 -3.97 -12.99 4.72
CA ILE A 350 -4.41 -12.00 5.72
C ILE A 350 -3.25 -11.57 6.64
N VAL A 351 -2.52 -12.52 7.23
CA VAL A 351 -1.44 -12.21 8.18
C VAL A 351 -0.28 -11.49 7.50
N LEU A 352 0.14 -11.97 6.33
CA LEU A 352 1.26 -11.39 5.60
C LEU A 352 0.92 -10.00 5.04
N SER A 353 -0.25 -9.82 4.43
CA SER A 353 -0.71 -8.49 3.98
C SER A 353 -0.71 -7.49 5.15
N ARG A 354 -1.20 -7.87 6.34
CA ARG A 354 -1.17 -6.96 7.50
C ARG A 354 0.24 -6.51 7.89
N TYR A 355 1.22 -7.42 7.85
CA TYR A 355 2.60 -7.06 8.14
C TYR A 355 3.16 -6.13 7.06
N TRP A 356 3.04 -6.52 5.78
CA TRP A 356 3.65 -5.77 4.68
C TRP A 356 3.06 -4.38 4.51
N LEU A 357 1.75 -4.23 4.67
CA LEU A 357 1.08 -2.93 4.59
C LEU A 357 1.49 -2.01 5.73
N ARG A 358 1.71 -2.54 6.94
CA ARG A 358 2.23 -1.72 8.04
C ARG A 358 3.66 -1.24 7.76
N VAL A 359 4.48 -2.05 7.10
CA VAL A 359 5.85 -1.65 6.70
C VAL A 359 5.82 -0.62 5.56
N ASN A 360 4.90 -0.76 4.60
CA ASN A 360 4.96 -0.07 3.31
C ASN A 360 3.92 1.03 3.09
N GLU A 361 2.83 1.08 3.85
CA GLU A 361 1.63 1.90 3.60
C GLU A 361 1.13 2.69 4.81
N ALA A 362 2.01 2.98 5.78
CA ALA A 362 1.63 3.66 7.02
C ALA A 362 2.50 4.92 7.31
N GLY A 363 2.81 5.67 6.24
CA GLY A 363 3.59 6.91 6.28
C GLY A 363 2.75 8.18 6.24
N ASP A 364 3.39 9.35 6.10
CA ASP A 364 2.71 10.66 6.18
C ASP A 364 2.00 11.09 4.88
N THR A 365 2.22 10.36 3.81
CA THR A 365 1.51 10.52 2.54
C THR A 365 0.93 9.19 2.13
N PRO A 366 -0.12 9.19 1.28
CA PRO A 366 -0.56 7.95 0.66
C PRO A 366 0.62 7.21 0.00
N PRO A 367 0.64 5.87 0.08
CA PRO A 367 1.69 5.08 -0.54
C PRO A 367 1.63 5.15 -2.07
N GLN A 368 2.75 4.87 -2.71
CA GLN A 368 2.73 4.46 -4.11
C GLN A 368 2.30 2.99 -4.20
N GLU A 369 1.97 2.53 -5.40
CA GLU A 369 1.43 1.18 -5.62
C GLU A 369 2.36 0.03 -5.19
N SER A 370 3.68 0.24 -5.22
CA SER A 370 4.69 -0.73 -4.74
C SER A 370 5.23 -0.42 -3.34
N GLY A 371 4.57 0.48 -2.61
CA GLY A 371 4.91 0.80 -1.22
C GLY A 371 6.31 1.40 -1.08
N LEU A 372 7.11 0.88 -0.16
CA LEU A 372 8.51 1.25 0.04
C LEU A 372 9.47 0.13 -0.39
N VAL A 373 9.05 -0.75 -1.31
CA VAL A 373 9.89 -1.83 -1.86
C VAL A 373 10.74 -1.35 -3.03
N ASN A 374 10.13 -0.66 -3.98
CA ASN A 374 10.77 -0.15 -5.20
C ASN A 374 10.02 1.11 -5.68
N ASN A 375 10.34 1.69 -6.84
CA ASN A 375 9.58 2.84 -7.37
C ASN A 375 8.69 2.42 -8.54
N GLY A 376 7.37 2.49 -8.34
CA GLY A 376 6.38 2.50 -9.42
C GLY A 376 5.89 3.92 -9.69
N TRP A 377 5.56 4.23 -10.93
CA TRP A 377 5.08 5.57 -11.33
C TRP A 377 5.98 6.71 -10.80
N TYR A 378 7.29 6.60 -10.99
CA TYR A 378 8.28 7.58 -10.53
C TYR A 378 8.37 7.74 -8.98
N GLY A 379 7.82 6.81 -8.22
CA GLY A 379 7.71 6.92 -6.77
C GLY A 379 6.46 7.67 -6.29
N LYS A 380 5.59 8.11 -7.21
CA LYS A 380 4.42 8.94 -6.93
C LYS A 380 3.24 8.12 -6.43
N PHE A 381 2.32 8.81 -5.77
CA PHE A 381 1.09 8.20 -5.28
C PHE A 381 -0.12 8.69 -6.08
N HIS A 382 -1.12 7.82 -6.19
CA HIS A 382 -2.33 8.05 -6.93
C HIS A 382 -3.49 8.27 -5.97
N MET A 383 -4.15 9.43 -6.05
CA MET A 383 -5.29 9.79 -5.21
C MET A 383 -6.52 8.91 -5.50
N GLU A 384 -6.60 8.34 -6.71
CA GLU A 384 -7.57 7.31 -7.05
C GLU A 384 -7.29 5.99 -6.30
N MET A 385 -6.03 5.62 -6.11
CA MET A 385 -5.70 4.41 -5.34
C MET A 385 -5.77 4.62 -3.82
N VAL A 386 -6.00 5.85 -3.31
CA VAL A 386 -6.03 6.12 -1.85
C VAL A 386 -7.08 5.28 -1.14
N PHE A 387 -8.26 5.08 -1.74
CA PHE A 387 -9.27 4.19 -1.18
C PHE A 387 -8.71 2.76 -1.05
N TRP A 388 -8.19 2.22 -2.15
CA TRP A 388 -7.69 0.85 -2.22
C TRP A 388 -6.48 0.60 -1.33
N HIS A 389 -5.65 1.61 -1.10
CA HIS A 389 -4.52 1.53 -0.18
C HIS A 389 -4.94 1.65 1.29
N LEU A 390 -5.82 2.59 1.64
CA LEU A 390 -5.94 3.04 3.03
C LEU A 390 -7.26 2.70 3.70
N ALA A 391 -8.34 2.42 2.97
CA ALA A 391 -9.67 2.25 3.56
C ALA A 391 -9.74 1.07 4.54
N HIS A 392 -8.91 0.03 4.34
CA HIS A 392 -8.86 -1.12 5.24
C HIS A 392 -8.42 -0.72 6.65
N TRP A 393 -7.56 0.28 6.84
CA TRP A 393 -7.10 0.68 8.17
C TRP A 393 -8.26 1.09 9.08
N ALA A 394 -9.28 1.75 8.53
CA ALA A 394 -10.49 2.11 9.27
C ALA A 394 -11.25 0.86 9.75
N LEU A 395 -11.44 -0.13 8.86
CA LEU A 395 -12.16 -1.37 9.18
C LEU A 395 -11.41 -2.24 10.19
N TRP A 396 -10.08 -2.22 10.15
CA TRP A 396 -9.23 -2.97 11.08
C TRP A 396 -8.92 -2.19 12.38
N ASN A 397 -9.58 -1.05 12.61
CA ASN A 397 -9.39 -0.18 13.77
C ASN A 397 -7.93 0.26 14.00
N ASN A 398 -7.24 0.62 12.92
CA ASN A 398 -5.88 1.15 12.89
C ASN A 398 -5.86 2.66 12.61
N TRP A 399 -6.69 3.43 13.33
CA TRP A 399 -6.82 4.87 13.14
C TRP A 399 -5.49 5.64 13.30
N GLU A 400 -4.64 5.23 14.26
CA GLU A 400 -3.30 5.82 14.45
C GLU A 400 -2.39 5.69 13.21
N LEU A 401 -2.60 4.67 12.36
CA LEU A 401 -1.86 4.52 11.11
C LEU A 401 -2.53 5.29 9.98
N LEU A 402 -3.87 5.21 9.88
CA LEU A 402 -4.65 5.91 8.87
C LEU A 402 -4.48 7.44 8.94
N ASP A 403 -4.55 8.00 10.15
CA ASP A 403 -4.47 9.45 10.40
C ASP A 403 -3.13 10.07 9.98
N ARG A 404 -2.08 9.25 9.78
CA ARG A 404 -0.79 9.73 9.27
C ARG A 404 -0.90 10.25 7.84
N SER A 405 -1.71 9.60 7.00
CA SER A 405 -1.78 9.92 5.57
C SER A 405 -3.05 10.66 5.14
N ILE A 406 -4.18 10.46 5.82
CA ILE A 406 -5.49 10.97 5.32
C ILE A 406 -5.66 12.48 5.46
N ASP A 407 -4.77 13.15 6.18
CA ASP A 407 -4.72 14.61 6.23
C ASP A 407 -4.37 15.22 4.86
N VAL A 408 -3.93 14.39 3.89
CA VAL A 408 -3.61 14.78 2.51
C VAL A 408 -4.71 15.60 1.86
N TYR A 409 -5.98 15.29 2.12
CA TYR A 409 -7.09 16.07 1.58
C TYR A 409 -7.13 17.49 2.15
N SER A 410 -6.84 17.65 3.44
CA SER A 410 -6.73 18.98 4.05
C SER A 410 -5.50 19.73 3.55
N ARG A 411 -4.34 19.05 3.42
CA ARG A 411 -3.10 19.63 2.91
C ARG A 411 -3.20 20.07 1.46
N PHE A 412 -3.90 19.30 0.63
CA PHE A 412 -4.04 19.56 -0.81
C PHE A 412 -5.32 20.33 -1.17
N LEU A 413 -6.10 20.77 -0.18
CA LEU A 413 -7.33 21.50 -0.43
C LEU A 413 -7.08 22.75 -1.30
N GLN A 414 -6.05 23.53 -0.96
CA GLN A 414 -5.75 24.76 -1.70
C GLN A 414 -5.31 24.51 -3.15
N THR A 415 -4.44 23.52 -3.39
CA THR A 415 -4.01 23.19 -4.76
C THR A 415 -5.16 22.60 -5.58
N SER A 416 -6.08 21.89 -4.92
CA SER A 416 -7.27 21.32 -5.56
C SER A 416 -8.35 22.35 -5.88
N LEU A 417 -8.49 23.40 -5.05
CA LEU A 417 -9.30 24.58 -5.35
C LEU A 417 -8.72 25.35 -6.55
N GLN A 418 -7.40 25.58 -6.55
CA GLN A 418 -6.71 26.26 -7.66
C GLN A 418 -6.87 25.51 -8.99
N ARG A 419 -6.69 24.18 -8.97
CA ARG A 419 -6.92 23.32 -10.14
C ARG A 419 -8.33 23.47 -10.69
N ALA A 420 -9.35 23.29 -9.85
CA ALA A 420 -10.74 23.35 -10.31
C ALA A 420 -11.14 24.76 -10.79
N GLN A 421 -10.81 25.80 -10.02
CA GLN A 421 -11.41 27.13 -10.22
C GLN A 421 -10.56 28.06 -11.09
N VAL A 422 -9.23 27.96 -10.99
CA VAL A 422 -8.31 28.85 -11.72
C VAL A 422 -7.88 28.21 -13.03
N GLN A 423 -7.37 26.97 -12.98
CA GLN A 423 -6.93 26.25 -14.18
C GLN A 423 -8.13 25.82 -15.02
N GLU A 424 -9.07 25.07 -14.45
CA GLU A 424 -10.16 24.45 -15.21
C GLU A 424 -11.43 25.32 -15.32
N GLY A 425 -11.48 26.45 -14.61
CA GLY A 425 -12.57 27.42 -14.67
C GLY A 425 -13.92 26.94 -14.13
N PHE A 426 -13.96 25.93 -13.26
CA PHE A 426 -15.19 25.53 -12.55
C PHE A 426 -15.60 26.59 -11.52
N ALA A 427 -16.91 26.73 -11.30
CA ALA A 427 -17.45 27.82 -10.49
C ALA A 427 -17.14 27.69 -8.99
N SER A 428 -16.91 26.47 -8.50
CA SER A 428 -16.62 26.22 -7.08
C SER A 428 -16.03 24.82 -6.84
N GLY A 429 -15.48 24.63 -5.65
CA GLY A 429 -15.03 23.34 -5.15
C GLY A 429 -13.60 22.98 -5.46
N ALA A 430 -13.17 21.87 -4.86
CA ALA A 430 -11.84 21.29 -4.97
C ALA A 430 -11.89 20.01 -5.81
N ARG A 431 -11.12 19.97 -6.90
CA ARG A 431 -10.94 18.77 -7.73
C ARG A 431 -9.67 18.05 -7.31
N TRP A 432 -9.77 16.82 -6.83
CA TRP A 432 -8.62 16.01 -6.45
C TRP A 432 -7.89 15.46 -7.69
N SER A 433 -6.56 15.55 -7.76
CA SER A 433 -5.77 15.03 -8.90
C SER A 433 -5.85 13.49 -9.01
N LYS A 434 -5.34 12.89 -10.10
CA LYS A 434 -5.06 11.45 -10.16
C LYS A 434 -3.70 11.14 -9.54
N MET A 435 -2.59 11.42 -10.24
CA MET A 435 -1.23 11.15 -9.78
C MET A 435 -0.60 12.43 -9.21
N THR A 436 0.05 12.33 -8.05
CA THR A 436 0.64 13.47 -7.35
C THR A 436 1.81 13.05 -6.45
N ASP A 437 2.33 14.02 -5.70
CA ASP A 437 3.46 13.89 -4.80
C ASP A 437 3.26 14.79 -3.58
N PRO A 438 4.19 14.85 -2.60
CA PRO A 438 3.99 15.62 -1.38
C PRO A 438 3.69 17.11 -1.58
N THR A 439 3.94 17.69 -2.76
CA THR A 439 3.61 19.08 -3.09
C THR A 439 2.12 19.32 -3.34
N GLY A 440 1.35 18.26 -3.63
CA GLY A 440 -0.07 18.35 -4.01
C GLY A 440 -0.32 18.84 -5.43
N ARG A 441 0.74 18.96 -6.25
CA ARG A 441 0.63 19.29 -7.68
C ARG A 441 0.15 18.08 -8.48
N SER A 442 -0.74 18.30 -9.45
CA SER A 442 -1.12 17.24 -10.39
C SER A 442 0.04 16.94 -11.34
N ALA A 443 0.31 15.66 -11.57
CA ALA A 443 1.19 15.28 -12.67
C ALA A 443 0.44 15.48 -13.99
N PRO A 444 1.02 16.17 -14.99
CA PRO A 444 0.35 16.37 -16.27
C PRO A 444 0.10 15.04 -16.99
N GLY A 445 -0.87 15.00 -17.88
CA GLY A 445 -1.23 13.83 -18.69
C GLY A 445 -2.74 13.65 -18.83
N GLU A 446 -3.18 13.12 -19.98
CA GLU A 446 -4.59 13.04 -20.33
C GLU A 446 -5.42 12.25 -19.30
N ILE A 447 -5.03 11.02 -18.98
CA ILE A 447 -5.70 10.23 -17.94
C ILE A 447 -5.61 10.92 -16.57
N ASN A 448 -4.48 11.56 -16.25
CA ASN A 448 -4.30 12.22 -14.96
C ASN A 448 -5.28 13.39 -14.74
N GLU A 449 -5.62 14.07 -15.83
CA GLU A 449 -6.44 15.28 -15.84
C GLU A 449 -7.92 15.01 -16.18
N LEU A 450 -8.29 13.80 -16.64
CA LEU A 450 -9.67 13.46 -17.05
C LEU A 450 -10.34 12.37 -16.20
N LEU A 451 -9.62 11.73 -15.28
CA LEU A 451 -10.20 10.76 -14.35
C LEU A 451 -10.96 11.45 -13.19
N ILE A 452 -12.12 10.91 -12.80
CA ILE A 452 -13.01 11.52 -11.78
C ILE A 452 -13.51 10.59 -10.67
N TRP A 453 -13.23 9.30 -10.68
CA TRP A 453 -13.80 8.38 -9.68
C TRP A 453 -13.19 8.53 -8.28
N GLN A 454 -12.06 9.24 -8.15
CA GLN A 454 -11.43 9.60 -6.89
C GLN A 454 -12.14 10.71 -6.12
N GLN A 455 -13.00 11.47 -6.78
CA GLN A 455 -13.60 12.67 -6.18
C GLN A 455 -14.42 12.36 -4.91
N PRO A 456 -15.19 11.25 -4.83
CA PRO A 456 -15.95 10.93 -3.62
C PRO A 456 -15.12 10.33 -2.46
N HIS A 457 -13.87 9.91 -2.68
CA HIS A 457 -13.03 9.25 -1.66
C HIS A 457 -12.97 9.97 -0.30
N PRO A 458 -12.69 11.29 -0.20
CA PRO A 458 -12.64 11.97 1.09
C PRO A 458 -13.95 11.93 1.87
N LEU A 459 -15.10 11.81 1.19
CA LEU A 459 -16.42 11.71 1.82
C LEU A 459 -16.58 10.35 2.52
N ILE A 460 -16.01 9.29 1.94
CA ILE A 460 -15.94 7.95 2.53
C ILE A 460 -15.04 7.95 3.77
N PHE A 461 -13.83 8.52 3.66
CA PHE A 461 -12.90 8.60 4.80
C PHE A 461 -13.48 9.43 5.94
N ALA A 462 -14.09 10.58 5.65
CA ALA A 462 -14.79 11.39 6.62
C ALA A 462 -15.88 10.58 7.33
N GLN A 463 -16.71 9.84 6.57
CA GLN A 463 -17.78 9.02 7.12
C GLN A 463 -17.26 7.89 8.03
N TYR A 464 -16.16 7.22 7.67
CA TYR A 464 -15.54 6.21 8.53
C TYR A 464 -14.96 6.85 9.81
N ASP A 465 -14.29 8.00 9.71
CA ASP A 465 -13.72 8.73 10.87
C ASP A 465 -14.85 9.14 11.82
N TYR A 466 -15.96 9.66 11.29
CA TYR A 466 -17.12 10.01 12.10
C TYR A 466 -17.79 8.79 12.75
N ARG A 467 -17.82 7.63 12.08
CA ARG A 467 -18.34 6.38 12.70
C ARG A 467 -17.52 5.94 13.89
N ALA A 468 -16.19 6.04 13.78
CA ALA A 468 -15.27 5.64 14.83
C ALA A 468 -15.30 6.59 16.04
N HIS A 469 -15.36 7.90 15.80
CA HIS A 469 -15.17 8.90 16.86
C HIS A 469 -16.44 9.64 17.28
N LYS A 470 -17.44 9.76 16.40
CA LYS A 470 -18.76 10.39 16.63
C LYS A 470 -18.70 11.76 17.32
N SER A 471 -17.69 12.57 17.00
CA SER A 471 -17.42 13.81 17.72
C SER A 471 -17.64 15.05 16.86
N ARG A 472 -17.98 16.19 17.50
CA ARG A 472 -18.03 17.49 16.83
C ARG A 472 -16.65 17.90 16.29
N ALA A 473 -15.57 17.48 16.96
CA ALA A 473 -14.21 17.73 16.51
C ALA A 473 -13.95 17.03 15.16
N THR A 474 -14.38 15.79 14.99
CA THR A 474 -14.30 15.05 13.72
C THR A 474 -15.12 15.74 12.62
N LEU A 475 -16.35 16.16 12.93
CA LEU A 475 -17.18 16.90 11.98
C LEU A 475 -16.51 18.18 11.48
N ASN A 476 -15.87 18.93 12.39
CA ASN A 476 -15.13 20.14 12.07
C ASN A 476 -13.82 19.85 11.31
N LYS A 477 -13.09 18.78 11.66
CA LYS A 477 -11.83 18.34 10.98
C LYS A 477 -12.03 18.22 9.48
N TRP A 478 -13.13 17.61 9.04
CA TRP A 478 -13.40 17.35 7.63
C TRP A 478 -14.29 18.39 6.94
N LYS A 479 -14.81 19.37 7.68
CA LYS A 479 -15.88 20.28 7.18
C LYS A 479 -15.54 20.92 5.84
N ASP A 480 -14.34 21.48 5.70
CA ASP A 480 -13.96 22.20 4.48
C ASP A 480 -13.64 21.25 3.32
N VAL A 481 -13.01 20.11 3.62
CA VAL A 481 -12.76 19.05 2.64
C VAL A 481 -14.10 18.50 2.09
N VAL A 482 -15.06 18.17 2.96
CA VAL A 482 -16.38 17.68 2.57
C VAL A 482 -17.13 18.73 1.74
N ARG A 483 -17.11 19.98 2.19
CA ARG A 483 -17.77 21.09 1.49
C ARG A 483 -17.23 21.27 0.09
N GLU A 484 -15.92 21.43 -0.04
CA GLU A 484 -15.32 21.78 -1.32
C GLU A 484 -15.27 20.59 -2.29
N THR A 485 -15.19 19.36 -1.77
CA THR A 485 -15.39 18.15 -2.59
C THR A 485 -16.80 18.15 -3.19
N ALA A 486 -17.84 18.31 -2.36
CA ALA A 486 -19.23 18.28 -2.82
C ALA A 486 -19.57 19.48 -3.72
N ASN A 487 -18.98 20.65 -3.48
CA ASN A 487 -19.08 21.81 -4.38
C ASN A 487 -18.52 21.51 -5.77
N PHE A 488 -17.35 20.88 -5.86
CA PHE A 488 -16.76 20.53 -7.15
C PHE A 488 -17.66 19.50 -7.83
N MET A 489 -18.09 18.48 -7.08
CA MET A 489 -18.96 17.44 -7.61
C MET A 489 -20.26 18.02 -8.20
N ALA A 490 -20.86 19.00 -7.54
CA ALA A 490 -22.04 19.68 -8.05
C ALA A 490 -21.72 20.66 -9.21
N SER A 491 -20.55 21.28 -9.22
CA SER A 491 -20.12 22.20 -10.29
C SER A 491 -19.69 21.49 -11.57
N PHE A 492 -19.20 20.25 -11.47
CA PHE A 492 -18.78 19.43 -12.61
C PHE A 492 -19.98 18.82 -13.35
N ALA A 493 -21.02 18.42 -12.60
CA ALA A 493 -22.24 17.88 -13.18
C ALA A 493 -22.97 18.94 -14.01
N TRP A 494 -23.22 18.67 -15.30
CA TRP A 494 -23.79 19.64 -16.22
C TRP A 494 -25.28 19.42 -16.46
N PHE A 495 -26.10 20.45 -16.25
CA PHE A 495 -27.55 20.32 -16.47
C PHE A 495 -27.91 20.33 -17.95
N ASN A 496 -28.28 19.18 -18.47
CA ASN A 496 -28.77 18.99 -19.82
C ASN A 496 -30.23 19.42 -19.92
N GLN A 497 -30.47 20.58 -20.55
CA GLN A 497 -31.81 21.14 -20.69
C GLN A 497 -32.76 20.26 -21.49
N SER A 498 -32.23 19.45 -22.43
CA SER A 498 -33.02 18.59 -23.30
C SER A 498 -33.49 17.32 -22.58
N SER A 499 -32.61 16.68 -21.80
CA SER A 499 -32.97 15.48 -21.04
C SER A 499 -33.63 15.80 -19.70
N GLY A 500 -33.38 16.99 -19.14
CA GLY A 500 -33.80 17.39 -17.81
C GLY A 500 -32.97 16.80 -16.67
N PHE A 501 -31.83 16.15 -17.00
CA PHE A 501 -30.90 15.53 -16.06
C PHE A 501 -29.55 16.26 -16.03
N TYR A 502 -28.77 16.02 -14.98
CA TYR A 502 -27.37 16.37 -14.90
C TYR A 502 -26.51 15.23 -15.46
N ASP A 503 -25.69 15.55 -16.44
CA ASP A 503 -24.74 14.64 -17.06
C ASP A 503 -23.36 14.75 -16.39
N LEU A 504 -22.65 13.62 -16.31
CA LEU A 504 -21.22 13.57 -16.01
C LEU A 504 -20.46 13.33 -17.31
N GLY A 505 -19.59 14.26 -17.69
CA GLY A 505 -18.86 14.21 -18.95
C GLY A 505 -19.75 14.34 -20.20
N PRO A 506 -19.15 14.42 -21.41
CA PRO A 506 -17.72 14.44 -21.67
C PRO A 506 -17.09 15.82 -21.35
N THR A 507 -15.78 15.91 -21.11
CA THR A 507 -14.78 14.83 -21.24
C THR A 507 -14.47 14.15 -19.91
N MET A 508 -14.33 12.83 -19.93
CA MET A 508 -13.91 12.05 -18.76
C MET A 508 -13.44 10.64 -19.14
N TYR A 509 -12.56 10.05 -18.32
CA TYR A 509 -12.34 8.61 -18.30
C TYR A 509 -13.22 7.94 -17.25
N THR A 510 -13.66 6.71 -17.53
CA THR A 510 -14.18 5.82 -16.49
C THR A 510 -13.04 5.25 -15.64
N VAL A 511 -13.37 4.60 -14.53
CA VAL A 511 -12.41 3.87 -13.69
C VAL A 511 -11.53 2.88 -14.46
N ALA A 512 -12.03 2.31 -15.57
CA ALA A 512 -11.29 1.35 -16.40
C ALA A 512 -10.19 2.02 -17.28
N GLU A 513 -10.23 3.34 -17.45
CA GLU A 513 -9.25 4.11 -18.24
C GLU A 513 -9.13 3.71 -19.74
N ASP A 514 -10.05 2.90 -20.25
CA ASP A 514 -10.02 2.28 -21.58
C ASP A 514 -11.03 2.90 -22.58
N THR A 515 -11.82 3.88 -22.13
CA THR A 515 -12.86 4.53 -22.92
C THR A 515 -12.37 5.81 -23.60
N ASN A 516 -12.86 6.15 -24.81
CA ASN A 516 -12.53 7.43 -25.43
C ASN A 516 -13.11 8.61 -24.62
N PRO A 517 -12.26 9.49 -24.05
CA PRO A 517 -12.73 10.49 -23.11
C PRO A 517 -13.56 11.61 -23.75
N ASN A 518 -13.48 11.80 -25.07
CA ASN A 518 -14.24 12.83 -25.78
C ASN A 518 -15.73 12.51 -25.93
N ILE A 519 -16.12 11.24 -25.80
CA ILE A 519 -17.50 10.80 -25.97
C ILE A 519 -18.08 10.16 -24.71
N THR A 520 -17.22 9.74 -23.79
CA THR A 520 -17.63 9.07 -22.54
C THR A 520 -18.42 10.02 -21.67
N ARG A 521 -19.63 9.59 -21.33
CA ARG A 521 -20.54 10.32 -20.42
C ARG A 521 -21.41 9.36 -19.64
N ASN A 522 -21.89 9.81 -18.48
CA ASN A 522 -22.89 9.11 -17.68
C ASN A 522 -22.51 7.65 -17.42
N ALA A 523 -21.25 7.43 -17.03
CA ALA A 523 -20.73 6.12 -16.68
C ALA A 523 -21.42 5.56 -15.42
N ALA A 524 -21.85 4.29 -15.46
CA ALA A 524 -22.78 3.75 -14.47
C ALA A 524 -22.21 3.75 -13.04
N PHE A 525 -20.94 3.36 -12.90
CA PHE A 525 -20.25 3.34 -11.61
C PHE A 525 -20.08 4.75 -11.06
N GLU A 526 -19.57 5.68 -11.87
CA GLU A 526 -19.33 7.07 -11.50
C GLU A 526 -20.63 7.78 -11.12
N LEU A 527 -21.72 7.59 -11.85
CA LEU A 527 -23.05 8.14 -11.50
C LEU A 527 -23.49 7.67 -10.11
N SER A 528 -23.31 6.38 -9.81
CA SER A 528 -23.67 5.80 -8.51
C SER A 528 -22.80 6.34 -7.39
N TYR A 529 -21.49 6.44 -7.64
CA TYR A 529 -20.55 6.93 -6.64
C TYR A 529 -20.74 8.43 -6.38
N TRP A 530 -21.07 9.20 -7.42
CA TRP A 530 -21.37 10.63 -7.31
C TRP A 530 -22.59 10.88 -6.42
N ARG A 531 -23.66 10.11 -6.64
CA ARG A 531 -24.88 10.17 -5.85
C ARG A 531 -24.59 9.82 -4.38
N PHE A 532 -23.89 8.71 -4.15
CA PHE A 532 -23.51 8.28 -2.82
C PHE A 532 -22.65 9.32 -2.08
N GLY A 533 -21.66 9.90 -2.76
CA GLY A 533 -20.82 10.96 -2.20
C GLY A 533 -21.64 12.19 -1.81
N LEU A 534 -22.49 12.71 -2.69
CA LEU A 534 -23.31 13.88 -2.39
C LEU A 534 -24.31 13.64 -1.24
N ASP A 535 -24.86 12.42 -1.13
CA ASP A 535 -25.70 12.02 0.00
C ASP A 535 -24.91 12.05 1.32
N LEU A 536 -23.69 11.49 1.34
CA LEU A 536 -22.80 11.55 2.51
C LEU A 536 -22.46 13.00 2.89
N ALA A 537 -22.18 13.87 1.93
CA ALA A 537 -21.90 15.29 2.19
C ALA A 537 -23.13 16.01 2.77
N GLY A 538 -24.32 15.71 2.25
CA GLY A 538 -25.58 16.22 2.79
C GLY A 538 -25.82 15.77 4.24
N GLU A 539 -25.61 14.48 4.53
CA GLU A 539 -25.69 13.94 5.88
C GLU A 539 -24.65 14.57 6.82
N TRP A 540 -23.43 14.78 6.34
CA TRP A 540 -22.37 15.45 7.11
C TRP A 540 -22.80 16.83 7.62
N PHE A 541 -23.39 17.63 6.74
CA PHE A 541 -23.85 18.97 7.07
C PHE A 541 -25.07 18.96 7.98
N LYS A 542 -25.97 17.99 7.81
CA LYS A 542 -27.04 17.73 8.76
C LYS A 542 -26.49 17.41 10.16
N ASN A 543 -25.45 16.57 10.26
CA ASN A 543 -24.77 16.25 11.52
C ASN A 543 -24.02 17.45 12.12
N LEU A 544 -23.54 18.38 11.28
CA LEU A 544 -23.04 19.68 11.71
C LEU A 544 -24.14 20.64 12.18
N GLY A 545 -25.42 20.36 11.94
CA GLY A 545 -26.50 21.32 12.17
C GLY A 545 -26.42 22.53 11.23
N GLU A 546 -25.76 22.37 10.08
CA GLU A 546 -25.60 23.39 9.04
C GLU A 546 -26.42 23.03 7.80
N LYS A 547 -26.83 24.03 7.04
CA LYS A 547 -27.58 23.80 5.79
C LYS A 547 -26.59 23.47 4.66
N ALA A 548 -26.75 22.28 4.07
CA ALA A 548 -26.06 21.92 2.83
C ALA A 548 -26.50 22.83 1.66
N PRO A 549 -25.60 23.23 0.75
CA PRO A 549 -25.95 23.90 -0.49
C PRO A 549 -27.03 23.16 -1.28
N SER A 550 -28.04 23.87 -1.79
CA SER A 550 -29.15 23.26 -2.52
C SER A 550 -28.72 22.60 -3.82
N ALA A 551 -27.62 23.07 -4.43
CA ALA A 551 -27.06 22.49 -5.65
C ALA A 551 -26.71 21.00 -5.48
N TRP A 552 -26.20 20.58 -4.31
CA TRP A 552 -25.86 19.18 -4.06
C TRP A 552 -27.08 18.27 -4.19
N LYS A 553 -28.20 18.67 -3.57
CA LYS A 553 -29.47 17.93 -3.65
C LYS A 553 -30.09 17.98 -5.05
N GLN A 554 -30.02 19.15 -5.72
CA GLN A 554 -30.52 19.30 -7.10
C GLN A 554 -29.80 18.35 -8.06
N VAL A 555 -28.47 18.26 -7.97
CA VAL A 555 -27.66 17.32 -8.75
C VAL A 555 -28.03 15.89 -8.39
N THR A 556 -28.04 15.53 -7.10
CA THR A 556 -28.36 14.16 -6.65
C THR A 556 -29.73 13.67 -7.16
N ASP A 557 -30.75 14.53 -7.09
CA ASP A 557 -32.13 14.24 -7.49
C ASP A 557 -32.33 14.12 -9.00
N LYS A 558 -31.50 14.81 -9.77
CA LYS A 558 -31.61 14.89 -11.22
C LYS A 558 -30.37 14.39 -11.94
N LEU A 559 -29.49 13.65 -11.29
CA LEU A 559 -28.35 13.03 -11.96
C LEU A 559 -28.89 12.00 -12.96
N ALA A 560 -28.23 11.89 -14.12
CA ALA A 560 -28.63 10.97 -15.18
C ALA A 560 -28.94 9.55 -14.65
N PRO A 561 -29.94 8.87 -15.23
CA PRO A 561 -30.16 7.47 -14.93
C PRO A 561 -28.94 6.65 -15.35
N LEU A 562 -28.68 5.55 -14.65
CA LEU A 562 -27.62 4.63 -15.06
C LEU A 562 -27.96 4.05 -16.44
N PRO A 563 -26.99 3.94 -17.36
CA PRO A 563 -27.22 3.35 -18.67
C PRO A 563 -27.51 1.85 -18.53
N VAL A 564 -28.59 1.40 -19.16
CA VAL A 564 -29.04 0.00 -19.15
C VAL A 564 -29.22 -0.47 -20.58
N GLU A 565 -28.57 -1.57 -20.93
CA GLU A 565 -28.65 -2.22 -22.24
C GLU A 565 -29.00 -3.70 -22.04
N ASN A 566 -30.06 -4.16 -22.71
CA ASN A 566 -30.54 -5.56 -22.63
C ASN A 566 -30.75 -6.08 -21.19
N GLY A 567 -31.19 -5.21 -20.28
CA GLY A 567 -31.46 -5.56 -18.88
C GLY A 567 -30.21 -5.67 -17.99
N LEU A 568 -29.05 -5.23 -18.48
CA LEU A 568 -27.79 -5.13 -17.74
C LEU A 568 -27.33 -3.68 -17.69
N TYR A 569 -26.56 -3.29 -16.67
CA TYR A 569 -25.89 -2.00 -16.68
C TYR A 569 -24.80 -1.98 -17.76
N ALA A 570 -24.67 -0.85 -18.44
CA ALA A 570 -23.61 -0.61 -19.40
C ALA A 570 -22.49 0.25 -18.79
N VAL A 571 -21.28 0.20 -19.35
CA VAL A 571 -20.12 0.97 -18.82
C VAL A 571 -20.43 2.47 -18.83
N TYR A 572 -20.90 3.00 -19.96
CA TYR A 572 -21.28 4.41 -20.11
C TYR A 572 -22.46 4.59 -21.07
N GLU A 573 -23.10 5.75 -21.04
CA GLU A 573 -24.26 6.04 -21.88
C GLU A 573 -23.85 6.21 -23.34
N GLY A 574 -24.49 5.43 -24.23
CA GLY A 574 -24.21 5.47 -25.66
C GLY A 574 -23.00 4.64 -26.07
N ILE A 575 -22.47 3.79 -25.17
CA ILE A 575 -21.55 2.71 -25.55
C ILE A 575 -22.22 1.81 -26.60
N GLU A 576 -21.41 1.19 -27.46
CA GLU A 576 -21.93 0.30 -28.48
C GLU A 576 -22.74 -0.88 -27.89
N PRO A 577 -23.82 -1.30 -28.56
CA PRO A 577 -24.56 -2.49 -28.16
C PRO A 577 -23.64 -3.72 -28.13
N ASP A 578 -23.78 -4.54 -27.10
CA ASP A 578 -23.00 -5.78 -26.91
C ASP A 578 -21.47 -5.60 -26.72
N PHE A 579 -21.06 -4.48 -26.11
CA PHE A 579 -19.67 -4.21 -25.68
C PHE A 579 -19.05 -5.35 -24.84
N TRP A 580 -19.86 -6.25 -24.27
CA TRP A 580 -19.44 -7.45 -23.54
C TRP A 580 -18.57 -8.42 -24.34
N THR A 581 -18.47 -8.23 -25.65
CA THR A 581 -17.62 -9.04 -26.56
C THR A 581 -16.46 -8.25 -27.15
N ASP A 582 -16.42 -6.93 -26.97
CA ASP A 582 -15.33 -6.09 -27.44
C ASP A 582 -14.22 -6.04 -26.39
N PRO A 583 -13.03 -6.64 -26.65
CA PRO A 583 -11.90 -6.60 -25.73
C PRO A 583 -11.49 -5.17 -25.33
N THR A 584 -11.86 -4.13 -26.08
CA THR A 584 -11.61 -2.74 -25.71
C THR A 584 -12.22 -2.36 -24.36
N TYR A 585 -13.39 -2.92 -24.01
CA TYR A 585 -14.17 -2.51 -22.83
C TYR A 585 -14.24 -3.57 -21.72
N ILE A 586 -13.65 -4.74 -21.94
CA ILE A 586 -13.66 -5.86 -20.99
C ILE A 586 -12.25 -6.33 -20.60
N ASN A 587 -11.22 -5.51 -20.86
CA ASN A 587 -9.81 -5.85 -20.61
C ASN A 587 -9.18 -5.12 -19.42
N ASP A 588 -9.91 -4.20 -18.77
CA ASP A 588 -9.42 -3.48 -17.60
C ASP A 588 -10.29 -3.74 -16.36
N HIS A 589 -10.49 -2.78 -15.48
CA HIS A 589 -11.27 -2.93 -14.25
C HIS A 589 -12.75 -3.32 -14.48
N PRO A 590 -13.27 -4.42 -13.90
CA PRO A 590 -14.68 -4.83 -13.98
C PRO A 590 -15.61 -3.98 -13.09
N SER A 591 -15.61 -2.68 -13.33
CA SER A 591 -16.22 -1.63 -12.50
C SER A 591 -17.71 -1.80 -12.23
N LEU A 592 -18.43 -2.44 -13.15
CA LEU A 592 -19.86 -2.71 -13.01
C LEU A 592 -20.17 -3.65 -11.83
N ALA A 593 -19.25 -4.53 -11.43
CA ALA A 593 -19.37 -5.32 -10.20
C ALA A 593 -19.32 -4.43 -8.94
N GLY A 594 -18.69 -3.26 -9.03
CA GLY A 594 -18.60 -2.26 -7.97
C GLY A 594 -19.92 -1.58 -7.62
N LEU A 595 -20.93 -1.61 -8.50
CA LEU A 595 -22.25 -1.01 -8.29
C LEU A 595 -22.99 -1.56 -7.06
N HIS A 596 -22.77 -2.85 -6.76
CA HIS A 596 -23.26 -3.51 -5.57
C HIS A 596 -22.21 -4.49 -5.06
N GLY A 597 -21.31 -3.99 -4.21
CA GLY A 597 -20.14 -4.72 -3.75
C GLY A 597 -19.20 -3.75 -3.06
N TRP A 598 -18.43 -3.03 -3.87
CA TRP A 598 -17.65 -1.88 -3.43
C TRP A 598 -18.57 -0.79 -2.87
N LEU A 599 -19.54 -0.33 -3.66
CA LEU A 599 -20.57 0.59 -3.19
C LEU A 599 -21.69 -0.19 -2.48
N PRO A 600 -22.33 0.41 -1.46
CA PRO A 600 -23.61 -0.09 -0.94
C PRO A 600 -24.69 0.05 -2.01
N LEU A 601 -25.87 -0.54 -1.78
CA LEU A 601 -27.02 -0.33 -2.66
C LEU A 601 -27.43 1.15 -2.64
N THR A 602 -27.07 1.88 -3.69
CA THR A 602 -27.39 3.31 -3.83
C THR A 602 -28.76 3.51 -4.46
N ALA A 603 -29.34 4.70 -4.28
CA ALA A 603 -30.58 5.06 -4.95
C ALA A 603 -30.42 4.97 -6.49
N ASN A 604 -31.46 4.47 -7.16
CA ASN A 604 -31.52 4.19 -8.60
C ASN A 604 -30.66 3.02 -9.11
N VAL A 605 -30.03 2.26 -8.22
CA VAL A 605 -29.46 0.94 -8.56
C VAL A 605 -30.51 -0.14 -8.29
N SER A 606 -30.92 -0.87 -9.32
CA SER A 606 -31.75 -2.06 -9.23
C SER A 606 -30.89 -3.23 -8.81
N LEU A 607 -31.22 -3.86 -7.68
CA LEU A 607 -30.47 -5.00 -7.16
C LEU A 607 -30.45 -6.16 -8.15
N ASP A 608 -31.57 -6.46 -8.82
CA ASP A 608 -31.67 -7.56 -9.77
C ASP A 608 -30.79 -7.32 -11.00
N ILE A 609 -30.77 -6.08 -11.52
CA ILE A 609 -29.90 -5.70 -12.65
C ILE A 609 -28.43 -5.73 -12.22
N ALA A 610 -28.10 -5.20 -11.04
CA ALA A 610 -26.73 -5.19 -10.53
C ALA A 610 -26.17 -6.61 -10.36
N LYS A 611 -26.98 -7.53 -9.82
CA LYS A 611 -26.65 -8.96 -9.72
C LYS A 611 -26.41 -9.60 -11.07
N ALA A 612 -27.37 -9.46 -11.99
CA ALA A 612 -27.24 -10.01 -13.35
C ALA A 612 -26.02 -9.43 -14.08
N THR A 613 -25.70 -8.15 -13.86
CA THR A 613 -24.52 -7.48 -14.42
C THR A 613 -23.23 -8.02 -13.83
N ALA A 614 -23.17 -8.25 -12.51
CA ALA A 614 -22.02 -8.86 -11.87
C ALA A 614 -21.77 -10.28 -12.38
N ASP A 615 -22.81 -11.11 -12.49
CA ASP A 615 -22.73 -12.46 -13.04
C ASP A 615 -22.23 -12.46 -14.49
N LYS A 616 -22.69 -11.50 -15.30
CA LYS A 616 -22.20 -11.31 -16.66
C LYS A 616 -20.73 -10.94 -16.69
N ALA A 617 -20.29 -10.01 -15.82
CA ALA A 617 -18.88 -9.64 -15.69
C ALA A 617 -18.03 -10.85 -15.26
N PHE A 618 -18.46 -11.64 -14.27
CA PHE A 618 -17.75 -12.82 -13.79
C PHE A 618 -17.44 -13.85 -14.88
N THR A 619 -18.25 -13.90 -15.93
CA THR A 619 -18.14 -14.90 -17.01
C THR A 619 -17.59 -14.35 -18.32
N SER A 620 -17.69 -13.04 -18.55
CA SER A 620 -17.35 -12.42 -19.85
C SER A 620 -16.13 -11.51 -19.77
N TRP A 621 -15.77 -11.01 -18.59
CA TRP A 621 -14.63 -10.11 -18.44
C TRP A 621 -13.31 -10.86 -18.64
N ASN A 622 -12.33 -10.21 -19.27
CA ASN A 622 -11.01 -10.82 -19.42
C ASN A 622 -10.21 -10.72 -18.13
N ILE A 623 -10.45 -11.69 -17.23
CA ILE A 623 -9.81 -11.74 -15.91
C ILE A 623 -8.28 -11.89 -15.95
N SER A 624 -7.69 -12.27 -17.10
CA SER A 624 -6.22 -12.36 -17.23
C SER A 624 -5.52 -11.00 -17.20
N ASN A 625 -6.27 -9.92 -17.46
CA ASN A 625 -5.76 -8.55 -17.47
C ASN A 625 -6.21 -7.73 -16.25
N CYS A 626 -6.92 -8.35 -15.30
CA CYS A 626 -7.29 -7.70 -14.05
C CYS A 626 -6.07 -7.30 -13.21
N TRP A 627 -6.23 -6.20 -12.49
CA TRP A 627 -5.31 -5.74 -11.47
C TRP A 627 -5.58 -6.44 -10.14
N GLY A 628 -4.59 -6.45 -9.24
CA GLY A 628 -4.71 -7.17 -7.97
C GLY A 628 -5.90 -6.77 -7.11
N TRP A 629 -6.33 -5.50 -7.14
CA TRP A 629 -7.48 -5.02 -6.35
C TRP A 629 -8.84 -5.37 -6.96
N ASP A 630 -8.89 -5.76 -8.23
CA ASP A 630 -10.13 -6.18 -8.90
C ASP A 630 -10.69 -7.45 -8.25
N PHE A 631 -9.83 -8.39 -7.86
CA PHE A 631 -10.25 -9.66 -7.25
C PHE A 631 -11.01 -9.45 -5.93
N PRO A 632 -10.50 -8.66 -4.96
CA PRO A 632 -11.29 -8.26 -3.80
C PRO A 632 -12.56 -7.47 -4.13
N MET A 633 -12.59 -6.64 -5.18
CA MET A 633 -13.82 -5.97 -5.62
C MET A 633 -14.88 -6.99 -6.08
N LEU A 634 -14.51 -7.96 -6.89
CA LEU A 634 -15.37 -9.06 -7.33
C LEU A 634 -15.84 -9.90 -6.13
N ALA A 635 -14.96 -10.17 -5.17
CA ALA A 635 -15.29 -10.87 -3.92
C ALA A 635 -16.34 -10.12 -3.09
N MET A 636 -16.20 -8.79 -2.94
CA MET A 636 -17.17 -7.97 -2.22
C MET A 636 -18.54 -7.98 -2.91
N SER A 637 -18.58 -7.96 -4.24
CA SER A 637 -19.83 -8.07 -5.00
C SER A 637 -20.50 -9.42 -4.79
N ALA A 638 -19.76 -10.53 -4.96
CA ALA A 638 -20.26 -11.88 -4.69
C ALA A 638 -20.78 -12.02 -3.25
N ALA A 639 -20.04 -11.50 -2.27
CA ALA A 639 -20.43 -11.53 -0.85
C ALA A 639 -21.76 -10.80 -0.60
N ARG A 640 -21.93 -9.56 -1.11
CA ARG A 640 -23.21 -8.84 -0.97
C ARG A 640 -24.36 -9.51 -1.70
N ASN A 641 -24.07 -10.21 -2.78
CA ASN A 641 -25.09 -10.90 -3.57
C ASN A 641 -25.55 -12.23 -2.95
N GLY A 642 -24.84 -12.72 -1.93
CA GLY A 642 -25.11 -13.98 -1.23
C GLY A 642 -24.24 -15.15 -1.68
N GLU A 643 -23.36 -14.95 -2.65
CA GLU A 643 -22.49 -15.95 -3.28
C GLU A 643 -21.19 -16.13 -2.49
N THR A 644 -21.33 -16.50 -1.22
CA THR A 644 -20.22 -16.58 -0.25
C THR A 644 -19.09 -17.54 -0.64
N ASP A 645 -19.40 -18.65 -1.32
CA ASP A 645 -18.37 -19.57 -1.81
C ASP A 645 -17.54 -18.94 -2.94
N GLN A 646 -18.20 -18.25 -3.88
CA GLN A 646 -17.54 -17.54 -4.98
C GLN A 646 -16.73 -16.34 -4.47
N ALA A 647 -17.18 -15.66 -3.41
CA ALA A 647 -16.43 -14.57 -2.79
C ALA A 647 -15.07 -15.05 -2.29
N VAL A 648 -15.01 -16.23 -1.64
CA VAL A 648 -13.74 -16.84 -1.23
C VAL A 648 -12.89 -17.24 -2.44
N ASP A 649 -13.51 -17.79 -3.49
CA ASP A 649 -12.79 -18.18 -4.71
C ASP A 649 -12.13 -16.99 -5.40
N TRP A 650 -12.75 -15.80 -5.39
CA TRP A 650 -12.13 -14.58 -5.89
C TRP A 650 -10.91 -14.15 -5.06
N LEU A 651 -10.99 -14.24 -3.72
CA LEU A 651 -9.85 -13.91 -2.85
C LEU A 651 -8.68 -14.90 -2.95
N LEU A 652 -8.92 -16.09 -3.49
CA LEU A 652 -7.96 -17.16 -3.70
C LEU A 652 -7.75 -17.49 -5.18
N HIS A 653 -8.22 -16.61 -6.07
CA HIS A 653 -8.17 -16.87 -7.49
C HIS A 653 -6.70 -17.08 -7.93
N PRO A 654 -6.41 -18.04 -8.83
CA PRO A 654 -5.04 -18.33 -9.24
C PRO A 654 -4.28 -17.14 -9.83
N LEU A 655 -4.98 -16.19 -10.46
CA LEU A 655 -4.39 -14.95 -11.00
C LEU A 655 -4.23 -13.84 -9.95
N PHE A 656 -4.83 -13.99 -8.76
CA PHE A 656 -4.60 -13.11 -7.63
C PHE A 656 -3.45 -13.66 -6.79
N GLU A 657 -2.25 -13.54 -7.34
CA GLU A 657 -1.05 -14.20 -6.84
C GLU A 657 -0.37 -13.42 -5.72
N PHE A 658 0.15 -14.16 -4.75
CA PHE A 658 1.01 -13.67 -3.68
C PHE A 658 2.27 -14.52 -3.65
N ASP A 659 3.42 -13.90 -3.52
CA ASP A 659 4.70 -14.60 -3.53
C ASP A 659 4.93 -15.47 -2.28
N ASP A 660 6.11 -16.08 -2.22
CA ASP A 660 6.55 -16.97 -1.14
C ASP A 660 6.49 -16.33 0.25
N ILE A 661 6.72 -15.01 0.32
CA ILE A 661 6.66 -14.23 1.57
C ILE A 661 5.35 -13.44 1.69
N GLY A 662 4.39 -13.60 0.78
CA GLY A 662 3.07 -12.99 0.84
C GLY A 662 3.01 -11.54 0.34
N MET A 663 3.95 -11.12 -0.50
CA MET A 663 3.83 -9.87 -1.25
C MET A 663 2.89 -10.08 -2.46
N PRO A 664 1.97 -9.16 -2.73
CA PRO A 664 1.04 -9.28 -3.86
C PRO A 664 1.79 -9.08 -5.19
N VAL A 665 1.65 -10.04 -6.11
CA VAL A 665 2.30 -10.03 -7.42
C VAL A 665 1.60 -9.03 -8.34
N GLY A 666 2.37 -8.28 -9.12
CA GLY A 666 1.83 -7.26 -10.03
C GLY A 666 1.19 -7.80 -11.33
N GLY A 667 1.16 -9.12 -11.50
CA GLY A 667 0.64 -9.81 -12.66
C GLY A 667 1.30 -9.37 -13.97
N VAL A 668 0.48 -9.19 -15.01
CA VAL A 668 0.92 -8.71 -16.33
C VAL A 668 0.93 -7.18 -16.45
N ARG A 669 0.44 -6.47 -15.43
CA ARG A 669 0.15 -5.03 -15.49
C ARG A 669 1.32 -4.18 -14.99
N VAL A 670 1.92 -4.58 -13.87
CA VAL A 670 2.95 -3.79 -13.19
C VAL A 670 4.01 -4.69 -12.55
N PRO A 671 5.22 -4.16 -12.27
CA PRO A 671 6.23 -4.89 -11.52
C PRO A 671 5.74 -5.29 -10.12
N THR A 672 6.32 -6.35 -9.58
CA THR A 672 6.02 -6.82 -8.23
C THR A 672 6.82 -6.01 -7.19
N PRO A 673 6.24 -5.65 -6.03
CA PRO A 673 4.87 -5.93 -5.62
C PRO A 673 3.85 -4.85 -6.01
N TYR A 674 2.57 -5.22 -5.97
CA TYR A 674 1.42 -4.33 -6.18
C TYR A 674 0.48 -4.34 -4.97
N PHE A 675 0.75 -3.47 -3.99
CA PHE A 675 0.06 -3.48 -2.70
C PHE A 675 -1.43 -3.16 -2.68
N PRO A 676 -2.04 -2.47 -3.68
CA PRO A 676 -3.48 -2.39 -3.74
C PRO A 676 -4.18 -3.76 -3.65
N GLY A 677 -3.55 -4.83 -4.15
CA GLY A 677 -4.05 -6.19 -3.96
C GLY A 677 -4.16 -6.60 -2.48
N SER A 678 -3.10 -6.40 -1.69
CA SER A 678 -3.10 -6.69 -0.24
C SER A 678 -4.11 -5.84 0.53
N SER A 679 -4.14 -4.54 0.26
CA SER A 679 -5.01 -3.60 0.98
C SER A 679 -6.48 -3.83 0.65
N ALA A 680 -6.81 -4.08 -0.62
CA ALA A 680 -8.15 -4.46 -1.05
C ALA A 680 -8.58 -5.81 -0.48
N LEU A 681 -7.68 -6.80 -0.40
CA LEU A 681 -7.93 -8.09 0.28
C LEU A 681 -8.34 -7.85 1.74
N LEU A 682 -7.58 -7.04 2.48
CA LEU A 682 -7.90 -6.76 3.88
C LEU A 682 -9.23 -6.03 4.04
N TYR A 683 -9.57 -5.11 3.13
CA TYR A 683 -10.88 -4.46 3.14
C TYR A 683 -12.00 -5.47 2.90
N ALA A 684 -11.89 -6.31 1.86
CA ALA A 684 -12.89 -7.32 1.52
C ALA A 684 -13.07 -8.36 2.63
N VAL A 685 -11.98 -8.86 3.23
CA VAL A 685 -12.05 -9.82 4.34
C VAL A 685 -12.73 -9.20 5.57
N ALA A 686 -12.43 -7.94 5.91
CA ALA A 686 -13.10 -7.25 7.00
C ALA A 686 -14.61 -7.09 6.73
N MET A 687 -14.97 -6.67 5.52
CA MET A 687 -16.36 -6.58 5.08
C MET A 687 -17.07 -7.95 5.11
N MET A 688 -16.40 -9.03 4.69
CA MET A 688 -17.00 -10.37 4.70
C MET A 688 -17.15 -10.93 6.12
N ALA A 689 -16.22 -10.63 7.03
CA ALA A 689 -16.21 -11.17 8.40
C ALA A 689 -17.12 -10.40 9.37
N GLU A 690 -17.13 -9.08 9.30
CA GLU A 690 -17.94 -8.22 10.20
C GLU A 690 -19.23 -7.72 9.53
N GLY A 691 -19.25 -7.67 8.20
CA GLY A 691 -20.38 -7.23 7.41
C GLY A 691 -20.31 -5.77 6.97
N TRP A 692 -21.44 -5.31 6.43
CA TRP A 692 -21.69 -3.95 5.94
C TRP A 692 -22.98 -3.40 6.57
N ASP A 693 -23.34 -2.14 6.30
CA ASP A 693 -24.58 -1.57 6.82
C ASP A 693 -25.81 -2.40 6.40
N GLY A 694 -26.68 -2.69 7.36
CA GLY A 694 -27.86 -3.54 7.17
C GLY A 694 -27.62 -5.05 7.25
N SER A 695 -26.36 -5.51 7.29
CA SER A 695 -26.04 -6.91 7.55
C SER A 695 -26.28 -7.28 9.03
N ASN A 696 -26.93 -8.43 9.26
CA ASN A 696 -27.38 -8.86 10.59
C ASN A 696 -26.89 -10.26 11.01
N THR A 697 -26.15 -10.96 10.15
CA THR A 697 -25.58 -12.28 10.44
C THR A 697 -24.10 -12.18 10.76
N THR A 698 -23.57 -13.17 11.50
CA THR A 698 -22.14 -13.29 11.77
C THR A 698 -21.41 -13.73 10.49
N ALA A 699 -20.30 -13.07 10.15
CA ALA A 699 -19.50 -13.35 8.96
C ALA A 699 -20.34 -13.51 7.67
N PRO A 700 -21.16 -12.48 7.32
CA PRO A 700 -22.16 -12.59 6.26
C PRO A 700 -21.57 -12.87 4.88
N GLY A 701 -20.30 -12.54 4.64
CA GLY A 701 -19.62 -12.76 3.37
C GLY A 701 -18.90 -14.11 3.27
N PHE A 702 -18.87 -14.92 4.33
CA PHE A 702 -18.22 -16.23 4.33
C PHE A 702 -19.25 -17.37 4.28
N PRO A 703 -18.89 -18.54 3.71
CA PRO A 703 -19.71 -19.73 3.84
C PRO A 703 -19.94 -20.05 5.32
N SER A 704 -21.08 -20.69 5.63
CA SER A 704 -21.40 -20.98 7.03
C SER A 704 -20.46 -22.00 7.66
N LYS A 705 -20.49 -22.09 9.00
CA LYS A 705 -19.79 -23.15 9.75
C LYS A 705 -20.14 -24.58 9.30
N SER A 706 -21.39 -24.80 8.86
CA SER A 706 -21.81 -26.11 8.33
C SER A 706 -21.13 -26.46 6.99
N LYS A 707 -20.61 -25.45 6.28
CA LYS A 707 -19.79 -25.59 5.06
C LYS A 707 -18.28 -25.57 5.37
N GLY A 708 -17.88 -25.68 6.64
CA GLY A 708 -16.48 -25.83 7.03
C GLY A 708 -15.72 -24.54 7.36
N TRP A 709 -16.41 -23.39 7.47
CA TRP A 709 -15.79 -22.10 7.77
C TRP A 709 -16.14 -21.62 9.20
N ASN A 710 -15.14 -21.59 10.08
CA ASN A 710 -15.26 -21.09 11.45
C ASN A 710 -14.59 -19.72 11.58
N VAL A 711 -15.23 -18.69 11.04
CA VAL A 711 -14.68 -17.31 11.03
C VAL A 711 -14.88 -16.65 12.39
N ARG A 712 -13.81 -16.06 12.91
CA ARG A 712 -13.80 -15.26 14.14
C ARG A 712 -13.20 -13.90 13.85
N ALA A 713 -13.85 -12.84 14.32
CA ALA A 713 -13.38 -11.47 14.21
C ALA A 713 -13.39 -10.79 15.59
N GLU A 714 -12.35 -10.02 15.89
CA GLU A 714 -12.22 -9.22 17.11
C GLU A 714 -11.81 -7.81 16.72
N GLY A 715 -12.59 -6.80 17.13
CA GLY A 715 -12.23 -5.39 16.89
C GLY A 715 -12.19 -5.02 15.40
N ILE A 716 -13.07 -5.59 14.58
CA ILE A 716 -13.29 -5.18 13.19
C ILE A 716 -14.52 -4.28 13.14
N SER A 717 -14.51 -3.30 12.26
CA SER A 717 -15.63 -2.39 12.01
C SER A 717 -16.34 -2.76 10.71
N LYS A 718 -17.67 -2.57 10.67
CA LYS A 718 -18.47 -2.80 9.46
C LYS A 718 -18.09 -1.84 8.34
N ALA A 719 -18.12 -2.36 7.11
CA ALA A 719 -18.09 -1.55 5.90
C ALA A 719 -19.39 -0.73 5.74
N LEU A 720 -19.33 0.31 4.91
CA LEU A 720 -20.51 1.09 4.48
C LEU A 720 -21.54 0.25 3.74
#